data_AF-A0A971QK84-F1
#
_entry.id   AF-A0A971QK84-F1
#
_cell.length_a   1.000
_cell.length_b   1.000
_cell.length_c   1.000
_cell.angle_alpha   90.00
_cell.angle_beta   90.00
_cell.angle_gamma   90.00
#
_symmetry.space_group_name_H-M   'P 1'
#
loop_
_entity.id
_entity.type
_entity.pdbx_description
1 polymer ?
#
loop_
_entity_poly.entity_id
_entity_poly.type
_entity_poly.pdbx_seq_one_letter_code
_entity_poly.pdbx_strand_id
1 'polypeptide(L)'
;MRENSLGKKGKSYRDIFSKTPVALMAAAGIWLQSSSSYAVEEICGSCSYQVSVAGEFSHERERGVDRIEGMGENAQLFSEAIIGDSFAITVLGLPEGKYSVVIGMAETQVRAAGERVFTVTSGGKTLAENYDIFADVGSYKVSHIIATVDHSDDALRGPLKVEFVASKGNAKFNTFEVINDTGARVVFFGATGIADPFSAEATKVPEISEAAIWRNPDQPMEARIKDLIRRMSFAEKVAQLQDDAPAIARLGLPAYRYWNEALHGVANNGIATVFPEPVGMASTWNPELMLEEGRIIGIEGRAKHNDYTSKNNGNSTWWTGLTFWTPNINIFRDPRWGRGQETYGEDPFLTAQMSVEFIKGMQGDDPKYMLSMACAKHYAVHSGPEPDRHRFNAEPSERDLYEMYLPQFEAAVRDGKVAGVMSAYNAVDGVPVSASKFFLTDLLRDTWGFDGYVVSDCSGISDIWNRRAHAYVETAEEAAAIAVKAGCNLCCGGDYNALMKAAQTGLISVEEVDQALYRTLWTRFRMGMFDPVDMVPFNKYTIADNDTPEHSKVALEVARQSMVLLKNDGILPLQRSKYKTIAVIGPNAASKTMLEGNYHGSASKPISILDGIKQLAGPDIEIITAIGSPITTRRGGAGWSEQDNSTTRPIPELKDEAVAVAEKADLIIYVGGITALQEGEGFDRTEIELPAVQ
;
A
#
# COMPACT_ATOMS: atom_id res chain seq x y z
N MET A 1 -0.66 67.05 -5.04
CA MET A 1 -0.67 68.04 -3.94
C MET A 1 -0.18 67.34 -2.67
N ARG A 2 0.79 67.94 -1.96
CA ARG A 2 1.28 67.74 -0.57
C ARG A 2 1.26 66.32 0.04
N GLU A 3 2.35 65.68 0.48
CA GLU A 3 3.58 66.06 1.22
C GLU A 3 3.55 65.89 2.76
N ASN A 4 4.73 65.48 3.28
CA ASN A 4 5.27 65.60 4.64
C ASN A 4 4.76 64.59 5.70
N SER A 5 5.61 64.08 6.63
CA SER A 5 6.78 64.71 7.29
C SER A 5 7.95 63.73 7.59
N LEU A 6 9.24 64.12 7.44
CA LEU A 6 10.24 64.53 8.48
C LEU A 6 10.51 63.49 9.60
N GLY A 7 11.75 63.17 10.05
CA GLY A 7 13.15 63.58 9.80
C GLY A 7 14.11 62.55 10.48
N LYS A 8 15.45 62.67 10.66
CA LYS A 8 16.42 63.78 10.68
C LYS A 8 17.88 63.28 10.39
N LYS A 9 18.71 64.16 9.79
CA LYS A 9 20.17 64.46 9.96
C LYS A 9 21.08 63.50 10.78
N GLY A 10 22.37 63.24 10.47
CA GLY A 10 23.31 63.72 9.42
C GLY A 10 24.83 63.62 9.82
N LYS A 11 25.77 64.00 8.92
CA LYS A 11 27.28 63.98 8.99
C LYS A 11 27.94 62.61 8.67
N SER A 12 28.98 62.37 7.81
CA SER A 12 30.18 63.07 7.26
C SER A 12 31.35 63.24 8.27
N TYR A 13 32.66 63.01 8.03
CA TYR A 13 33.59 62.94 6.87
C TYR A 13 34.59 61.73 7.06
N ARG A 14 35.25 61.10 6.06
CA ARG A 14 36.63 61.39 5.52
C ARG A 14 37.74 61.52 6.60
N ASP A 15 38.99 61.00 6.51
CA ASP A 15 39.75 60.34 5.41
C ASP A 15 41.18 59.82 5.88
N ILE A 16 41.96 59.15 4.99
CA ILE A 16 43.44 58.92 4.90
C ILE A 16 44.26 57.88 5.76
N PHE A 17 45.20 57.20 5.05
CA PHE A 17 46.51 56.57 5.38
C PHE A 17 46.56 55.04 5.70
N SER A 18 47.50 54.21 5.19
CA SER A 18 48.41 54.26 4.01
C SER A 18 49.22 52.94 3.81
N LYS A 19 49.84 52.76 2.62
CA LYS A 19 51.01 51.90 2.24
C LYS A 19 50.76 50.59 1.45
N THR A 20 50.99 50.69 0.13
CA THR A 20 51.56 49.69 -0.81
C THR A 20 53.08 49.47 -0.52
N PRO A 21 53.87 48.55 -1.17
CA PRO A 21 53.77 48.08 -2.57
C PRO A 21 54.19 46.62 -2.99
N VAL A 22 53.64 46.18 -4.15
CA VAL A 22 54.29 45.50 -5.33
C VAL A 22 54.85 44.06 -5.26
N ALA A 23 54.28 43.16 -6.08
CA ALA A 23 54.88 42.44 -7.25
C ALA A 23 53.75 41.62 -7.97
N LEU A 24 53.43 41.75 -9.27
CA LEU A 24 54.11 41.20 -10.48
C LEU A 24 54.26 39.66 -10.41
N MET A 25 53.88 38.78 -11.36
CA MET A 25 53.42 38.79 -12.77
C MET A 25 52.65 37.45 -13.03
N ALA A 26 51.91 37.14 -14.11
CA ALA A 26 51.38 37.83 -15.31
C ALA A 26 50.12 37.06 -15.82
N ALA A 27 49.89 36.88 -17.14
CA ALA A 27 48.72 36.19 -17.73
C ALA A 27 49.07 35.07 -18.74
N ALA A 28 48.23 34.03 -18.79
CA ALA A 28 47.93 33.22 -19.99
C ALA A 28 46.63 32.43 -19.75
N GLY A 29 45.68 32.45 -20.69
CA GLY A 29 44.41 31.73 -20.56
C GLY A 29 44.49 30.29 -21.08
N ILE A 30 43.81 29.36 -20.41
CA ILE A 30 43.53 28.02 -20.92
C ILE A 30 42.06 27.71 -20.67
N TRP A 31 41.44 27.01 -21.64
CA TRP A 31 40.06 26.55 -21.59
C TRP A 31 39.79 25.67 -20.37
N LEU A 32 38.81 26.03 -19.55
CA LEU A 32 38.19 25.10 -18.62
C LEU A 32 37.17 24.25 -19.38
N GLN A 33 37.64 23.15 -19.96
CA GLN A 33 36.78 22.01 -20.22
C GLN A 33 36.38 21.40 -18.87
N SER A 34 35.22 21.78 -18.34
CA SER A 34 34.57 21.00 -17.29
C SER A 34 34.00 19.73 -17.93
N SER A 35 34.79 18.66 -17.95
CA SER A 35 34.29 17.32 -18.22
C SER A 35 33.42 16.89 -17.03
N SER A 36 32.15 17.26 -17.07
CA SER A 36 31.12 16.64 -16.24
C SER A 36 30.87 15.23 -16.77
N SER A 37 31.68 14.26 -16.35
CA SER A 37 31.25 12.87 -16.35
C SER A 37 30.07 12.78 -15.37
N TYR A 38 28.88 12.54 -15.93
CA TYR A 38 27.74 12.17 -15.12
C TYR A 38 28.07 10.80 -14.51
N ALA A 39 28.11 10.71 -13.19
CA ALA A 39 28.14 9.41 -12.52
C ALA A 39 26.87 8.67 -12.93
N VAL A 40 27.02 7.44 -13.43
CA VAL A 40 25.87 6.62 -13.83
C VAL A 40 25.21 6.14 -12.55
N GLU A 41 23.89 6.29 -12.44
CA GLU A 41 23.08 5.69 -11.38
C GLU A 41 22.00 4.83 -12.03
N GLU A 42 22.01 3.54 -11.72
CA GLU A 42 21.06 2.55 -12.21
C GLU A 42 20.33 1.91 -11.02
N ILE A 43 19.10 1.44 -11.21
CA ILE A 43 18.26 0.96 -10.11
C ILE A 43 17.86 -0.49 -10.35
N CYS A 44 17.91 -1.30 -9.30
CA CYS A 44 17.51 -2.70 -9.34
C CYS A 44 15.99 -2.82 -9.50
N GLY A 45 15.55 -3.20 -10.71
CA GLY A 45 14.13 -3.42 -10.99
C GLY A 45 13.54 -4.61 -10.23
N SER A 46 14.36 -5.65 -10.01
CA SER A 46 13.97 -6.84 -9.25
C SER A 46 14.05 -6.69 -7.72
N CYS A 47 14.44 -5.52 -7.20
CA CYS A 47 14.60 -5.25 -5.76
C CYS A 47 13.56 -4.26 -5.22
N SER A 48 12.38 -4.14 -5.85
CA SER A 48 11.38 -3.14 -5.49
C SER A 48 11.93 -1.71 -5.46
N TYR A 49 12.93 -1.40 -6.32
CA TYR A 49 13.61 -0.10 -6.42
C TYR A 49 14.33 0.36 -5.14
N GLN A 50 14.49 -0.53 -4.16
CA GLN A 50 15.22 -0.26 -2.91
C GLN A 50 16.73 -0.22 -3.11
N VAL A 51 17.27 -0.66 -4.25
CA VAL A 51 18.72 -0.69 -4.50
C VAL A 51 19.09 0.13 -5.72
N SER A 52 20.00 1.09 -5.57
CA SER A 52 20.71 1.72 -6.70
C SER A 52 22.20 1.37 -6.73
N VAL A 53 22.79 1.40 -7.92
CA VAL A 53 24.23 1.26 -8.16
C VAL A 53 24.71 2.55 -8.80
N ALA A 54 25.64 3.26 -8.16
CA ALA A 54 26.08 4.59 -8.57
C ALA A 54 27.62 4.69 -8.63
N GLY A 55 28.16 5.28 -9.70
CA GLY A 55 29.60 5.58 -9.82
C GLY A 55 30.16 5.46 -11.23
N GLU A 56 31.44 5.09 -11.32
CA GLU A 56 32.15 4.80 -12.57
C GLU A 56 32.22 3.28 -12.78
N PHE A 57 31.24 2.75 -13.53
CA PHE A 57 31.12 1.33 -13.84
C PHE A 57 30.57 1.09 -15.26
N SER A 58 30.63 -0.17 -15.70
CA SER A 58 30.02 -0.68 -16.92
C SER A 58 29.44 -2.08 -16.71
N HIS A 59 28.42 -2.41 -17.51
CA HIS A 59 27.89 -3.76 -17.65
C HIS A 59 28.74 -4.59 -18.60
N GLU A 60 29.19 -5.76 -18.14
CA GLU A 60 29.91 -6.73 -18.97
C GLU A 60 29.29 -8.13 -18.90
N ARG A 61 29.14 -8.78 -20.06
CA ARG A 61 28.76 -10.19 -20.16
C ARG A 61 29.95 -11.10 -19.83
N GLU A 62 29.72 -12.05 -18.94
CA GLU A 62 30.71 -13.06 -18.57
C GLU A 62 30.95 -14.03 -19.73
N ARG A 63 32.23 -14.37 -19.97
CA ARG A 63 32.61 -15.14 -21.17
C ARG A 63 32.56 -16.64 -20.90
N GLY A 64 31.52 -17.31 -21.38
CA GLY A 64 31.34 -18.76 -21.18
C GLY A 64 30.94 -19.07 -19.73
N VAL A 65 29.82 -18.47 -19.33
CA VAL A 65 29.11 -18.63 -18.04
C VAL A 65 28.90 -20.10 -17.68
N ASP A 66 28.60 -20.89 -18.71
CA ASP A 66 28.45 -22.34 -18.74
C ASP A 66 29.70 -23.13 -18.29
N ARG A 67 30.82 -22.45 -18.02
CA ARG A 67 32.03 -23.03 -17.40
C ARG A 67 32.24 -22.62 -15.93
N ILE A 68 31.44 -21.70 -15.39
CA ILE A 68 31.61 -21.21 -14.01
C ILE A 68 31.10 -22.26 -13.02
N GLU A 69 32.02 -22.79 -12.21
CA GLU A 69 31.70 -23.72 -11.13
C GLU A 69 31.14 -22.97 -9.90
N GLY A 70 30.14 -23.55 -9.24
CA GLY A 70 29.62 -23.05 -7.95
C GLY A 70 28.41 -22.10 -8.00
N MET A 71 27.82 -21.84 -9.17
CA MET A 71 26.69 -20.90 -9.31
C MET A 71 25.36 -21.35 -8.65
N GLY A 72 25.21 -22.64 -8.32
CA GLY A 72 23.98 -23.20 -7.76
C GLY A 72 22.76 -23.01 -8.69
N GLU A 73 21.57 -22.82 -8.11
CA GLU A 73 20.33 -22.53 -8.84
C GLU A 73 20.33 -21.15 -9.52
N ASN A 74 21.28 -20.28 -9.20
CA ASN A 74 21.35 -18.88 -9.63
C ASN A 74 22.23 -18.64 -10.87
N ALA A 75 22.49 -19.68 -11.69
CA ALA A 75 23.42 -19.62 -12.82
C ALA A 75 23.20 -18.44 -13.79
N GLN A 76 21.94 -18.04 -14.03
CA GLN A 76 21.62 -16.91 -14.90
C GLN A 76 22.06 -15.55 -14.34
N LEU A 77 22.17 -15.40 -13.01
CA LEU A 77 22.59 -14.15 -12.36
C LEU A 77 24.11 -13.89 -12.47
N PHE A 78 24.89 -14.92 -12.81
CA PHE A 78 26.32 -14.82 -13.14
C PHE A 78 26.57 -14.63 -14.64
N SER A 79 25.54 -14.31 -15.45
CA SER A 79 25.73 -14.05 -16.89
C SER A 79 26.27 -12.66 -17.20
N GLU A 80 26.08 -11.70 -16.29
CA GLU A 80 26.58 -10.33 -16.40
C GLU A 80 27.25 -9.90 -15.07
N ALA A 81 28.07 -8.85 -15.15
CA ALA A 81 28.77 -8.23 -14.03
C ALA A 81 28.73 -6.72 -14.14
N ILE A 82 28.68 -6.04 -12.99
CA ILE A 82 29.08 -4.65 -12.87
C ILE A 82 30.59 -4.62 -12.65
N ILE A 83 31.31 -3.87 -13.48
CA ILE A 83 32.78 -3.74 -13.44
C ILE A 83 33.14 -2.25 -13.50
N GLY A 84 33.97 -1.75 -12.57
CA GLY A 84 34.26 -0.31 -12.47
C GLY A 84 35.40 0.06 -11.51
N ASP A 85 35.96 1.26 -11.65
CA ASP A 85 37.09 1.71 -10.81
C ASP A 85 36.65 2.15 -9.41
N SER A 86 35.49 2.82 -9.32
CA SER A 86 34.85 3.18 -8.06
C SER A 86 33.35 3.31 -8.22
N PHE A 87 32.58 2.48 -7.51
CA PHE A 87 31.13 2.50 -7.52
C PHE A 87 30.57 2.04 -6.17
N ALA A 88 29.29 2.29 -5.92
CA ALA A 88 28.61 1.91 -4.70
C ALA A 88 27.22 1.33 -4.95
N ILE A 89 26.88 0.29 -4.19
CA ILE A 89 25.54 -0.28 -4.08
C ILE A 89 24.87 0.38 -2.87
N THR A 90 23.63 0.83 -3.04
CA THR A 90 22.93 1.71 -2.09
C THR A 90 21.55 1.14 -1.79
N VAL A 91 21.32 0.61 -0.59
CA VAL A 91 20.04 -0.01 -0.20
C VAL A 91 19.21 0.90 0.71
N LEU A 92 18.10 1.41 0.19
CA LEU A 92 17.13 2.27 0.85
C LEU A 92 16.12 1.47 1.68
N GLY A 93 15.60 2.08 2.75
CA GLY A 93 14.43 1.56 3.47
C GLY A 93 14.67 0.32 4.36
N LEU A 94 15.91 -0.01 4.68
CA LEU A 94 16.21 -1.03 5.69
C LEU A 94 15.93 -0.48 7.10
N PRO A 95 15.23 -1.24 7.97
CA PRO A 95 15.14 -0.91 9.40
C PRO A 95 16.49 -0.95 10.10
N GLU A 96 16.62 -0.26 11.25
CA GLU A 96 17.77 -0.46 12.14
C GLU A 96 17.93 -1.94 12.52
N GLY A 97 19.18 -2.42 12.45
CA GLY A 97 19.47 -3.81 12.69
C GLY A 97 20.85 -4.23 12.20
N LYS A 98 21.10 -5.53 12.34
CA LYS A 98 22.36 -6.17 11.97
C LYS A 98 22.13 -7.05 10.75
N TYR A 99 22.87 -6.81 9.67
CA TYR A 99 22.68 -7.46 8.39
C TYR A 99 23.94 -8.18 7.95
N SER A 100 23.81 -9.33 7.30
CA SER A 100 24.90 -9.98 6.57
C SER A 100 24.81 -9.62 5.10
N VAL A 101 25.84 -8.97 4.59
CA VAL A 101 26.01 -8.67 3.16
C VAL A 101 26.78 -9.83 2.52
N VAL A 102 26.23 -10.39 1.45
CA VAL A 102 26.90 -11.40 0.62
C VAL A 102 27.08 -10.85 -0.79
N ILE A 103 28.31 -10.86 -1.29
CA ILE A 103 28.66 -10.39 -2.63
C ILE A 103 29.23 -11.58 -3.40
N GLY A 104 28.53 -12.02 -4.43
CA GLY A 104 28.95 -13.13 -5.29
C GLY A 104 29.69 -12.63 -6.54
N MET A 105 30.82 -13.26 -6.84
CA MET A 105 31.71 -12.88 -7.94
C MET A 105 32.28 -14.14 -8.61
N ALA A 106 32.53 -14.10 -9.92
CA ALA A 106 33.31 -15.14 -10.60
C ALA A 106 34.29 -14.52 -11.60
N GLU A 107 35.58 -14.88 -11.57
CA GLU A 107 36.56 -14.29 -12.48
C GLU A 107 36.66 -15.08 -13.80
N THR A 108 36.43 -14.41 -14.94
CA THR A 108 36.47 -15.03 -16.29
C THR A 108 37.41 -14.33 -17.27
N GLN A 109 37.93 -13.15 -16.90
CA GLN A 109 38.65 -12.21 -17.75
C GLN A 109 40.14 -12.18 -17.45
N VAL A 110 40.53 -12.03 -16.17
CA VAL A 110 41.94 -12.02 -15.78
C VAL A 110 42.54 -13.43 -15.70
N ARG A 111 43.86 -13.53 -15.80
CA ARG A 111 44.58 -14.81 -16.00
C ARG A 111 45.57 -15.14 -14.89
N ALA A 112 45.82 -14.22 -13.97
CA ALA A 112 46.69 -14.42 -12.82
C ALA A 112 46.23 -13.62 -11.61
N ALA A 113 46.62 -14.10 -10.42
CA ALA A 113 46.51 -13.34 -9.18
C ALA A 113 47.28 -12.01 -9.29
N GLY A 114 46.72 -10.97 -8.67
CA GLY A 114 47.22 -9.61 -8.69
C GLY A 114 46.90 -8.84 -9.97
N GLU A 115 46.09 -9.36 -10.89
CA GLU A 115 45.60 -8.61 -12.05
C GLU A 115 44.33 -7.80 -11.76
N ARG A 116 43.47 -8.29 -10.84
CA ARG A 116 42.31 -7.57 -10.29
C ARG A 116 42.36 -7.58 -8.76
N VAL A 117 42.45 -6.41 -8.15
CA VAL A 117 42.54 -6.21 -6.70
C VAL A 117 41.70 -5.00 -6.31
N PHE A 118 40.79 -5.17 -5.35
CA PHE A 118 39.90 -4.09 -4.90
C PHE A 118 39.52 -4.24 -3.42
N THR A 119 39.09 -3.14 -2.80
CA THR A 119 38.62 -3.10 -1.42
C THR A 119 37.12 -2.81 -1.41
N VAL A 120 36.39 -3.45 -0.49
CA VAL A 120 34.96 -3.25 -0.28
C VAL A 120 34.71 -2.72 1.13
N THR A 121 33.97 -1.62 1.26
CA THR A 121 33.66 -0.95 2.53
C THR A 121 32.16 -0.69 2.69
N SER A 122 31.68 -0.56 3.92
CA SER A 122 30.32 -0.12 4.23
C SER A 122 30.31 0.64 5.56
N GLY A 123 29.78 1.87 5.58
CA GLY A 123 29.70 2.67 6.81
C GLY A 123 31.05 2.90 7.52
N GLY A 124 32.16 2.98 6.77
CA GLY A 124 33.52 3.08 7.32
C GLY A 124 34.13 1.76 7.81
N LYS A 125 33.41 0.63 7.73
CA LYS A 125 33.92 -0.72 8.01
C LYS A 125 34.42 -1.38 6.72
N THR A 126 35.62 -1.94 6.75
CA THR A 126 36.12 -2.79 5.64
C THR A 126 35.44 -4.16 5.69
N LEU A 127 34.81 -4.55 4.58
CA LEU A 127 34.18 -5.86 4.39
C LEU A 127 35.19 -6.86 3.79
N ALA A 128 36.01 -6.38 2.85
CA ALA A 128 37.16 -7.10 2.31
C ALA A 128 38.25 -6.11 1.89
N GLU A 129 39.52 -6.41 2.19
CA GLU A 129 40.67 -5.54 1.91
C GLU A 129 41.57 -6.18 0.86
N ASN A 130 41.93 -5.46 -0.20
CA ASN A 130 42.77 -5.94 -1.30
C ASN A 130 42.33 -7.33 -1.84
N TYR A 131 41.02 -7.51 -1.99
CA TYR A 131 40.39 -8.74 -2.42
C TYR A 131 40.68 -9.04 -3.90
N ASP A 132 41.03 -10.29 -4.17
CA ASP A 132 41.40 -10.81 -5.48
C ASP A 132 40.72 -12.16 -5.70
N ILE A 133 39.69 -12.16 -6.55
CA ILE A 133 38.86 -13.33 -6.86
C ILE A 133 39.71 -14.48 -7.44
N PHE A 134 40.75 -14.16 -8.23
CA PHE A 134 41.61 -15.17 -8.85
C PHE A 134 42.57 -15.78 -7.82
N ALA A 135 43.09 -15.00 -6.88
CA ALA A 135 43.90 -15.53 -5.78
C ALA A 135 43.09 -16.42 -4.82
N ASP A 136 41.80 -16.09 -4.62
CA ASP A 136 40.89 -16.78 -3.71
C ASP A 136 40.38 -18.12 -4.27
N VAL A 137 39.82 -18.13 -5.49
CA VAL A 137 39.20 -19.33 -6.11
C VAL A 137 39.70 -19.68 -7.51
N GLY A 138 40.50 -18.81 -8.13
CA GLY A 138 40.95 -18.95 -9.52
C GLY A 138 39.90 -18.53 -10.56
N SER A 139 40.17 -18.83 -11.83
CA SER A 139 39.23 -18.53 -12.92
C SER A 139 38.06 -19.52 -12.97
N TYR A 140 36.89 -19.04 -13.40
CA TYR A 140 35.67 -19.84 -13.63
C TYR A 140 35.14 -20.53 -12.37
N LYS A 141 35.30 -19.91 -11.21
CA LYS A 141 34.66 -20.35 -9.96
C LYS A 141 34.00 -19.16 -9.27
N VAL A 142 32.87 -19.39 -8.62
CA VAL A 142 32.23 -18.40 -7.76
C VAL A 142 33.03 -18.27 -6.45
N SER A 143 33.27 -17.04 -6.02
CA SER A 143 33.60 -16.72 -4.63
C SER A 143 32.64 -15.70 -4.04
N HIS A 144 32.66 -15.62 -2.71
CA HIS A 144 31.78 -14.79 -1.91
C HIS A 144 32.55 -13.98 -0.87
N ILE A 145 32.35 -12.66 -0.87
CA ILE A 145 32.57 -11.86 0.35
C ILE A 145 31.32 -12.01 1.21
N ILE A 146 31.48 -12.46 2.46
CA ILE A 146 30.40 -12.55 3.46
C ILE A 146 30.83 -11.71 4.66
N ALA A 147 30.13 -10.60 4.92
CA ALA A 147 30.49 -9.69 6.01
C ALA A 147 29.24 -9.11 6.69
N THR A 148 29.27 -9.04 8.01
CA THR A 148 28.17 -8.45 8.80
C THR A 148 28.36 -6.95 8.95
N VAL A 149 27.30 -6.18 8.75
CA VAL A 149 27.22 -4.72 8.92
C VAL A 149 26.14 -4.39 9.94
N ASP A 150 26.38 -3.33 10.72
CA ASP A 150 25.42 -2.78 11.66
C ASP A 150 24.83 -1.50 11.00
N HIS A 151 23.50 -1.38 10.99
CA HIS A 151 22.76 -0.27 10.38
C HIS A 151 21.94 0.40 11.47
N SER A 152 22.24 1.66 11.79
CA SER A 152 21.66 2.41 12.92
C SER A 152 20.51 3.32 12.50
N ASP A 153 19.53 3.53 13.38
CA ASP A 153 18.45 4.50 13.15
C ASP A 153 18.94 5.94 13.39
N ASP A 154 18.95 6.78 12.35
CA ASP A 154 19.18 8.22 12.48
C ASP A 154 18.38 8.99 11.40
N ALA A 155 17.59 9.95 11.86
CA ALA A 155 16.83 10.90 11.06
C ALA A 155 17.68 11.79 10.11
N LEU A 156 19.01 11.71 10.17
CA LEU A 156 19.98 12.39 9.30
C LEU A 156 20.61 11.52 8.20
N ARG A 157 19.85 10.54 7.69
CA ARG A 157 19.98 9.89 6.37
C ARG A 157 21.12 8.88 6.21
N GLY A 158 20.76 7.65 5.80
CA GLY A 158 21.70 6.75 5.16
C GLY A 158 21.04 5.45 4.70
N PRO A 159 20.86 5.17 3.39
CA PRO A 159 20.80 3.79 2.91
C PRO A 159 22.02 2.97 3.37
N LEU A 160 21.87 1.64 3.48
CA LEU A 160 23.03 0.75 3.61
C LEU A 160 23.86 0.85 2.32
N LYS A 161 25.00 1.53 2.39
CA LYS A 161 25.87 1.80 1.26
C LYS A 161 27.12 0.92 1.31
N VAL A 162 27.30 0.08 0.29
CA VAL A 162 28.47 -0.79 0.10
C VAL A 162 29.28 -0.25 -1.08
N GLU A 163 30.50 0.18 -0.80
CA GLU A 163 31.39 0.87 -1.74
C GLU A 163 32.51 -0.06 -2.20
N PHE A 164 32.82 -0.02 -3.49
CA PHE A 164 33.86 -0.80 -4.15
C PHE A 164 34.92 0.18 -4.68
N VAL A 165 36.18 -0.01 -4.32
CA VAL A 165 37.30 0.83 -4.78
C VAL A 165 38.42 -0.06 -5.27
N ALA A 166 38.76 0.08 -6.56
CA ALA A 166 39.80 -0.73 -7.17
C ALA A 166 41.21 -0.18 -6.89
N SER A 167 42.14 -1.06 -6.55
CA SER A 167 43.56 -0.72 -6.39
C SER A 167 44.43 -1.20 -7.56
N LYS A 168 43.96 -2.20 -8.32
CA LYS A 168 44.56 -2.64 -9.59
C LYS A 168 43.54 -3.41 -10.43
N GLY A 169 43.43 -3.09 -11.72
CA GLY A 169 42.25 -3.52 -12.51
C GLY A 169 40.97 -2.86 -11.96
N ASN A 170 39.80 -3.20 -12.50
CA ASN A 170 38.53 -2.66 -12.01
C ASN A 170 37.93 -3.55 -10.90
N ALA A 171 37.21 -2.98 -9.93
CA ALA A 171 36.38 -3.73 -8.99
C ALA A 171 35.18 -4.39 -9.70
N LYS A 172 34.54 -5.38 -9.07
CA LYS A 172 33.55 -6.25 -9.72
C LYS A 172 32.54 -6.85 -8.74
N PHE A 173 31.28 -7.01 -9.18
CA PHE A 173 30.35 -7.99 -8.62
C PHE A 173 29.42 -8.60 -9.69
N ASN A 174 28.93 -9.82 -9.43
CA ASN A 174 27.91 -10.49 -10.23
C ASN A 174 26.57 -10.53 -9.50
N THR A 175 26.57 -10.84 -8.19
CA THR A 175 25.37 -10.88 -7.35
C THR A 175 25.58 -10.17 -6.02
N PHE A 176 24.48 -9.68 -5.42
CA PHE A 176 24.49 -9.01 -4.13
C PHE A 176 23.24 -9.41 -3.32
N GLU A 177 23.45 -9.65 -2.03
CA GLU A 177 22.42 -10.11 -1.10
C GLU A 177 22.57 -9.40 0.25
N VAL A 178 21.43 -9.10 0.88
CA VAL A 178 21.38 -8.64 2.28
C VAL A 178 20.43 -9.55 3.03
N ILE A 179 20.92 -10.10 4.14
CA ILE A 179 20.20 -11.04 5.01
C ILE A 179 20.11 -10.39 6.40
N ASN A 180 18.92 -10.36 7.01
CA ASN A 180 18.75 -9.84 8.36
C ASN A 180 19.22 -10.84 9.44
N ASP A 181 19.13 -10.45 10.70
CA ASP A 181 19.48 -11.26 11.87
C ASP A 181 18.61 -12.52 12.04
N THR A 182 17.36 -12.51 11.58
CA THR A 182 16.49 -13.70 11.54
C THR A 182 16.87 -14.71 10.44
N GLY A 183 17.87 -14.41 9.62
CA GLY A 183 18.27 -15.23 8.47
C GLY A 183 17.35 -15.08 7.25
N ALA A 184 16.45 -14.09 7.25
CA ALA A 184 15.60 -13.77 6.12
C ALA A 184 16.34 -12.85 5.13
N ARG A 185 16.29 -13.22 3.85
CA ARG A 185 16.87 -12.47 2.75
C ARG A 185 15.98 -11.26 2.42
N VAL A 186 16.45 -10.06 2.76
CA VAL A 186 15.71 -8.80 2.57
C VAL A 186 16.02 -8.13 1.22
N VAL A 187 17.21 -8.37 0.65
CA VAL A 187 17.57 -7.93 -0.72
C VAL A 187 18.32 -9.05 -1.43
N PHE A 188 18.06 -9.23 -2.72
CA PHE A 188 18.83 -10.14 -3.57
C PHE A 188 18.71 -9.78 -5.05
N PHE A 189 19.85 -9.63 -5.75
CA PHE A 189 19.88 -9.42 -7.19
C PHE A 189 21.18 -9.89 -7.83
N GLY A 190 21.13 -10.08 -9.16
CA GLY A 190 22.31 -10.12 -10.03
C GLY A 190 22.48 -8.81 -10.79
N ALA A 191 23.67 -8.57 -11.34
CA ALA A 191 23.95 -7.42 -12.20
C ALA A 191 22.94 -7.30 -13.37
N THR A 192 22.45 -8.43 -13.88
CA THR A 192 21.36 -8.52 -14.88
C THR A 192 20.04 -7.86 -14.46
N GLY A 193 19.78 -7.69 -13.16
CA GLY A 193 18.60 -7.01 -12.60
C GLY A 193 18.81 -5.51 -12.36
N ILE A 194 20.05 -5.02 -12.54
CA ILE A 194 20.36 -3.59 -12.59
C ILE A 194 20.16 -3.16 -14.04
N ALA A 195 19.17 -2.30 -14.27
CA ALA A 195 18.96 -1.67 -15.56
C ALA A 195 19.01 -0.16 -15.36
N ASP A 196 19.46 0.57 -16.38
CA ASP A 196 19.10 1.98 -16.54
C ASP A 196 17.57 2.08 -16.68
N PRO A 197 16.83 2.52 -15.64
CA PRO A 197 15.38 2.68 -15.70
C PRO A 197 15.02 3.89 -16.58
N PHE A 198 16.01 4.68 -16.96
CA PHE A 198 15.96 6.09 -17.28
C PHE A 198 16.77 6.40 -18.54
N SER A 199 16.81 5.46 -19.49
CA SER A 199 17.39 5.67 -20.83
C SER A 199 17.08 7.08 -21.31
N ALA A 200 18.06 7.79 -21.86
CA ALA A 200 17.97 9.25 -22.03
C ALA A 200 16.71 9.74 -22.79
N GLU A 201 16.09 8.88 -23.61
CA GLU A 201 14.80 9.15 -24.29
C GLU A 201 13.57 8.99 -23.36
N ALA A 202 13.61 8.10 -22.37
CA ALA A 202 12.53 7.84 -21.42
C ALA A 202 12.43 8.89 -20.30
N THR A 203 13.55 9.50 -19.89
CA THR A 203 13.60 10.66 -18.98
C THR A 203 13.40 11.99 -19.66
N LYS A 204 13.56 12.04 -20.99
CA LYS A 204 13.40 13.23 -21.82
C LYS A 204 12.07 13.93 -21.56
N VAL A 205 12.15 15.15 -21.08
CA VAL A 205 10.99 16.01 -20.85
C VAL A 205 10.48 16.54 -22.20
N PRO A 206 9.18 16.39 -22.54
CA PRO A 206 8.64 16.96 -23.76
C PRO A 206 8.71 18.50 -23.78
N GLU A 207 9.24 19.08 -24.86
CA GLU A 207 9.30 20.54 -25.06
C GLU A 207 7.93 21.10 -25.47
N ILE A 208 7.07 21.38 -24.48
CA ILE A 208 5.74 21.97 -24.70
C ILE A 208 5.74 23.45 -24.30
N SER A 209 5.85 24.34 -25.29
CA SER A 209 5.82 25.81 -25.11
C SER A 209 4.41 26.39 -24.95
N GLU A 210 3.36 25.62 -25.26
CA GLU A 210 1.96 26.00 -25.11
C GLU A 210 1.57 26.13 -23.63
N ALA A 211 0.64 27.05 -23.34
CA ALA A 211 0.11 27.27 -21.99
C ALA A 211 -0.46 25.98 -21.37
N ALA A 212 -0.21 25.78 -20.08
CA ALA A 212 -0.64 24.61 -19.31
C ALA A 212 -2.15 24.64 -19.03
N ILE A 213 -2.96 24.30 -20.04
CA ILE A 213 -4.42 24.28 -19.94
C ILE A 213 -4.93 23.30 -18.89
N TRP A 214 -4.14 22.29 -18.48
CA TRP A 214 -4.51 21.39 -17.39
C TRP A 214 -4.78 22.11 -16.06
N ARG A 215 -4.19 23.30 -15.85
CA ARG A 215 -4.41 24.18 -14.70
C ARG A 215 -5.62 25.10 -14.82
N ASN A 216 -6.29 25.15 -15.98
CA ASN A 216 -7.43 26.04 -16.22
C ASN A 216 -8.77 25.30 -15.98
N PRO A 217 -9.54 25.63 -14.92
CA PRO A 217 -10.79 24.96 -14.59
C PRO A 217 -11.93 25.20 -15.60
N ASP A 218 -11.79 26.17 -16.51
CA ASP A 218 -12.77 26.48 -17.57
C ASP A 218 -12.62 25.56 -18.80
N GLN A 219 -11.56 24.74 -18.86
CA GLN A 219 -11.30 23.83 -19.98
C GLN A 219 -11.92 22.44 -19.75
N PRO A 220 -12.36 21.73 -20.80
CA PRO A 220 -12.89 20.37 -20.68
C PRO A 220 -11.93 19.43 -19.96
N MET A 221 -12.43 18.65 -18.99
CA MET A 221 -11.61 17.78 -18.13
C MET A 221 -10.72 16.82 -18.94
N GLU A 222 -11.24 16.23 -20.02
CA GLU A 222 -10.48 15.36 -20.93
C GLU A 222 -9.27 16.08 -21.53
N ALA A 223 -9.45 17.31 -22.03
CA ALA A 223 -8.38 18.12 -22.61
C ALA A 223 -7.33 18.51 -21.55
N ARG A 224 -7.78 18.75 -20.30
CA ARG A 224 -6.89 19.01 -19.16
C ARG A 224 -6.04 17.80 -18.79
N ILE A 225 -6.62 16.61 -18.70
CA ILE A 225 -5.89 15.37 -18.42
C ILE A 225 -4.86 15.10 -19.54
N LYS A 226 -5.28 15.17 -20.80
CA LYS A 226 -4.38 14.98 -21.96
C LYS A 226 -3.24 16.00 -22.02
N ASP A 227 -3.50 17.26 -21.63
CA ASP A 227 -2.45 18.29 -21.53
C ASP A 227 -1.46 18.03 -20.37
N LEU A 228 -1.89 17.41 -19.27
CA LEU A 228 -0.97 17.00 -18.21
C LEU A 228 -0.10 15.81 -18.66
N ILE A 229 -0.71 14.77 -19.26
CA ILE A 229 -0.02 13.56 -19.72
C ILE A 229 1.06 13.87 -20.76
N ARG A 230 0.75 14.65 -21.80
CA ARG A 230 1.72 15.00 -22.86
C ARG A 230 2.92 15.83 -22.37
N ARG A 231 2.85 16.38 -21.15
CA ARG A 231 3.92 17.17 -20.53
C ARG A 231 4.83 16.33 -19.65
N MET A 232 4.47 15.07 -19.34
CA MET A 232 5.27 14.13 -18.56
C MET A 232 6.29 13.42 -19.46
N SER A 233 7.48 13.11 -18.91
CA SER A 233 8.39 12.15 -19.55
C SER A 233 7.82 10.73 -19.42
N PHE A 234 8.33 9.76 -20.18
CA PHE A 234 7.82 8.38 -20.08
C PHE A 234 8.02 7.79 -18.67
N ALA A 235 9.17 8.08 -18.06
CA ALA A 235 9.47 7.66 -16.70
C ALA A 235 8.49 8.24 -15.66
N GLU A 236 8.13 9.51 -15.79
CA GLU A 236 7.13 10.14 -14.93
C GLU A 236 5.72 9.55 -15.14
N LYS A 237 5.35 9.22 -16.38
CA LYS A 237 4.06 8.57 -16.67
C LYS A 237 3.94 7.25 -15.93
N VAL A 238 4.98 6.39 -16.01
CA VAL A 238 5.04 5.10 -15.30
C VAL A 238 5.05 5.28 -13.78
N ALA A 239 5.75 6.29 -13.26
CA ALA A 239 5.73 6.60 -11.82
C ALA A 239 4.34 7.02 -11.32
N GLN A 240 3.48 7.63 -12.16
CA GLN A 240 2.10 8.00 -11.79
C GLN A 240 1.09 6.84 -11.91
N LEU A 241 1.52 5.63 -12.32
CA LEU A 241 0.67 4.42 -12.36
C LEU A 241 0.84 3.49 -11.14
N GLN A 242 1.51 3.95 -10.09
CA GLN A 242 1.67 3.24 -8.83
C GLN A 242 0.82 3.89 -7.74
N ASP A 243 0.47 3.13 -6.71
CA ASP A 243 -0.26 3.67 -5.57
C ASP A 243 0.55 4.73 -4.81
N ASP A 244 1.90 4.66 -4.84
CA ASP A 244 2.81 5.74 -4.44
C ASP A 244 3.22 6.63 -5.61
N ALA A 245 2.28 7.41 -6.14
CA ALA A 245 2.58 8.33 -7.24
C ALA A 245 3.38 9.54 -6.71
N PRO A 246 4.68 9.68 -7.09
CA PRO A 246 5.54 10.71 -6.51
C PRO A 246 5.17 12.12 -7.03
N ALA A 247 5.69 13.15 -6.37
CA ALA A 247 5.54 14.52 -6.83
C ALA A 247 6.37 14.76 -8.11
N ILE A 248 5.78 15.44 -9.10
CA ILE A 248 6.53 15.94 -10.27
C ILE A 248 6.77 17.44 -10.09
N ALA A 249 7.86 17.77 -9.40
CA ALA A 249 8.18 19.14 -8.98
C ALA A 249 8.21 20.14 -10.15
N ARG A 250 8.77 19.76 -11.31
CA ARG A 250 8.83 20.62 -12.51
C ARG A 250 7.45 20.95 -13.10
N LEU A 251 6.46 20.08 -12.89
CA LEU A 251 5.07 20.33 -13.29
C LEU A 251 4.30 21.02 -12.16
N GLY A 252 4.82 21.08 -10.93
CA GLY A 252 4.07 21.47 -9.74
C GLY A 252 2.89 20.52 -9.48
N LEU A 253 3.11 19.23 -9.70
CA LEU A 253 2.15 18.15 -9.40
C LEU A 253 2.52 17.53 -8.03
N PRO A 254 1.66 17.59 -7.01
CA PRO A 254 1.93 16.97 -5.72
C PRO A 254 1.99 15.44 -5.80
N ALA A 255 2.67 14.82 -4.83
CA ALA A 255 2.62 13.38 -4.60
C ALA A 255 1.20 12.97 -4.18
N TYR A 256 0.76 11.80 -4.61
CA TYR A 256 -0.54 11.26 -4.27
C TYR A 256 -0.48 9.78 -3.90
N ARG A 257 -1.08 9.44 -2.76
CA ARG A 257 -1.16 8.06 -2.26
C ARG A 257 -2.56 7.53 -2.53
N TYR A 258 -2.66 6.65 -3.52
CA TYR A 258 -3.94 6.07 -3.93
C TYR A 258 -4.46 5.06 -2.93
N TRP A 259 -3.58 4.36 -2.20
CA TRP A 259 -3.98 3.37 -1.20
C TRP A 259 -4.53 4.05 0.04
N ASN A 260 -5.87 4.03 0.17
CA ASN A 260 -6.60 4.40 1.37
C ASN A 260 -7.71 3.37 1.58
N GLU A 261 -8.09 3.14 2.82
CA GLU A 261 -9.09 2.14 3.20
C GLU A 261 -10.15 2.81 4.06
N ALA A 262 -11.41 2.39 3.93
CA ALA A 262 -12.48 2.96 4.74
C ALA A 262 -13.66 2.00 4.95
N LEU A 263 -13.38 0.72 5.23
CA LEU A 263 -14.32 -0.40 5.13
C LEU A 263 -15.65 -0.15 5.87
N HIS A 264 -15.57 0.38 7.09
CA HIS A 264 -16.70 0.73 7.97
C HIS A 264 -16.34 1.96 8.83
N GLY A 265 -15.61 2.91 8.23
CA GLY A 265 -14.97 4.06 8.90
C GLY A 265 -13.60 4.33 8.31
N VAL A 266 -13.11 5.59 8.34
CA VAL A 266 -11.81 5.92 7.68
C VAL A 266 -10.65 5.24 8.41
N ALA A 267 -9.99 4.30 7.73
CA ALA A 267 -9.07 3.37 8.34
C ALA A 267 -7.63 3.89 8.41
N ASN A 268 -6.87 3.39 9.39
CA ASN A 268 -5.42 3.63 9.56
C ASN A 268 -4.96 5.11 9.61
N ASN A 269 -5.89 6.07 9.71
CA ASN A 269 -5.63 7.51 9.80
C ASN A 269 -6.18 8.10 11.11
N GLY A 270 -5.83 7.45 12.23
CA GLY A 270 -6.18 7.87 13.60
C GLY A 270 -7.68 7.80 13.90
N ILE A 271 -8.17 8.79 14.64
CA ILE A 271 -9.56 8.81 15.15
C ILE A 271 -10.56 8.94 14.00
N ALA A 272 -11.57 8.07 13.94
CA ALA A 272 -12.69 8.15 13.01
C ALA A 272 -13.99 7.69 13.68
N THR A 273 -15.14 7.96 13.05
CA THR A 273 -16.36 7.21 13.36
C THR A 273 -16.18 5.78 12.86
N VAL A 274 -16.28 4.80 13.77
CA VAL A 274 -16.20 3.36 13.47
C VAL A 274 -17.62 2.79 13.55
N PHE A 275 -18.11 2.28 12.42
CA PHE A 275 -19.40 1.59 12.28
C PHE A 275 -19.22 0.09 12.55
N PRO A 276 -20.29 -0.72 12.66
CA PRO A 276 -20.17 -2.17 12.61
C PRO A 276 -19.57 -2.66 11.28
N GLU A 277 -18.88 -3.80 11.31
CA GLU A 277 -18.40 -4.52 10.10
C GLU A 277 -19.52 -4.72 9.05
N PRO A 278 -19.21 -4.76 7.74
CA PRO A 278 -20.19 -4.90 6.66
C PRO A 278 -21.16 -6.09 6.79
N VAL A 279 -20.75 -7.20 7.43
CA VAL A 279 -21.66 -8.32 7.73
C VAL A 279 -22.76 -7.93 8.75
N GLY A 280 -22.41 -7.06 9.70
CA GLY A 280 -23.35 -6.39 10.58
C GLY A 280 -24.20 -5.36 9.84
N MET A 281 -23.59 -4.57 8.94
CA MET A 281 -24.31 -3.61 8.09
C MET A 281 -25.41 -4.29 7.26
N ALA A 282 -25.10 -5.41 6.60
CA ALA A 282 -26.06 -6.20 5.82
C ALA A 282 -27.24 -6.69 6.66
N SER A 283 -26.98 -7.05 7.92
CA SER A 283 -28.00 -7.52 8.87
C SER A 283 -29.04 -6.45 9.23
N THR A 284 -28.81 -5.18 8.89
CA THR A 284 -29.82 -4.10 9.03
C THR A 284 -30.94 -4.18 7.99
N TRP A 285 -30.71 -4.80 6.84
CA TRP A 285 -31.59 -4.76 5.65
C TRP A 285 -32.00 -3.34 5.22
N ASN A 286 -31.15 -2.34 5.48
CA ASN A 286 -31.49 -0.93 5.35
C ASN A 286 -30.51 -0.14 4.46
N PRO A 287 -30.76 -0.04 3.14
CA PRO A 287 -29.91 0.70 2.21
C PRO A 287 -29.81 2.21 2.50
N GLU A 288 -30.80 2.81 3.17
CA GLU A 288 -30.75 4.24 3.53
C GLU A 288 -29.66 4.51 4.59
N LEU A 289 -29.39 3.55 5.48
CA LEU A 289 -28.26 3.64 6.41
C LEU A 289 -26.91 3.47 5.71
N MET A 290 -26.83 2.66 4.64
CA MET A 290 -25.62 2.53 3.83
C MET A 290 -25.26 3.84 3.11
N LEU A 291 -26.26 4.53 2.57
CA LEU A 291 -26.08 5.87 1.98
C LEU A 291 -25.50 6.85 3.01
N GLU A 292 -26.06 6.85 4.22
CA GLU A 292 -25.65 7.76 5.29
C GLU A 292 -24.24 7.43 5.84
N GLU A 293 -23.92 6.15 6.04
CA GLU A 293 -22.58 5.68 6.41
C GLU A 293 -21.55 6.11 5.37
N GLY A 294 -21.75 5.75 4.09
CA GLY A 294 -20.83 6.12 3.02
C GLY A 294 -20.62 7.64 2.94
N ARG A 295 -21.69 8.42 3.10
CA ARG A 295 -21.65 9.89 3.15
C ARG A 295 -20.84 10.42 4.33
N ILE A 296 -20.98 9.84 5.51
CA ILE A 296 -20.18 10.19 6.69
C ILE A 296 -18.70 9.89 6.43
N ILE A 297 -18.38 8.68 5.97
CA ILE A 297 -17.00 8.26 5.66
C ILE A 297 -16.37 9.18 4.61
N GLY A 298 -17.12 9.57 3.57
CA GLY A 298 -16.67 10.53 2.57
C GLY A 298 -16.36 11.92 3.15
N ILE A 299 -17.17 12.39 4.11
CA ILE A 299 -16.94 13.67 4.82
C ILE A 299 -15.70 13.58 5.71
N GLU A 300 -15.56 12.54 6.53
CA GLU A 300 -14.41 12.38 7.43
C GLU A 300 -13.11 12.20 6.64
N GLY A 301 -13.16 11.42 5.55
CA GLY A 301 -12.04 11.25 4.62
C GLY A 301 -11.62 12.58 3.98
N ARG A 302 -12.60 13.38 3.53
CA ARG A 302 -12.34 14.71 2.98
C ARG A 302 -11.79 15.69 4.02
N ALA A 303 -12.33 15.69 5.23
CA ALA A 303 -11.82 16.48 6.35
C ALA A 303 -10.34 16.19 6.65
N LYS A 304 -9.98 14.91 6.78
CA LYS A 304 -8.59 14.46 7.00
C LYS A 304 -7.68 14.83 5.82
N HIS A 305 -8.13 14.62 4.59
CA HIS A 305 -7.37 14.97 3.39
C HIS A 305 -7.07 16.47 3.31
N ASN A 306 -8.08 17.32 3.52
CA ASN A 306 -7.94 18.78 3.49
C ASN A 306 -6.98 19.26 4.59
N ASP A 307 -7.11 18.72 5.81
CA ASP A 307 -6.23 19.04 6.94
C ASP A 307 -4.77 18.65 6.66
N TYR A 308 -4.52 17.46 6.10
CA TYR A 308 -3.17 17.00 5.78
C TYR A 308 -2.55 17.78 4.61
N THR A 309 -3.23 17.84 3.46
CA THR A 309 -2.69 18.43 2.22
C THR A 309 -2.43 19.93 2.34
N SER A 310 -3.28 20.67 3.06
CA SER A 310 -3.08 22.11 3.31
C SER A 310 -1.80 22.41 4.11
N LYS A 311 -1.34 21.47 4.93
CA LYS A 311 -0.08 21.56 5.70
C LYS A 311 1.15 21.02 4.95
N ASN A 312 0.94 20.28 3.86
CA ASN A 312 1.99 19.52 3.16
C ASN A 312 2.09 19.88 1.66
N ASN A 313 1.83 21.14 1.30
CA ASN A 313 1.92 21.66 -0.07
C ASN A 313 1.09 20.88 -1.12
N GLY A 314 -0.05 20.33 -0.71
CA GLY A 314 -0.92 19.52 -1.57
C GLY A 314 -0.53 18.04 -1.67
N ASN A 315 0.59 17.62 -1.06
CA ASN A 315 0.98 16.21 -1.04
C ASN A 315 0.11 15.42 -0.04
N SER A 316 -0.16 14.16 -0.35
CA SER A 316 -0.72 13.17 0.60
C SER A 316 0.30 12.06 0.88
N THR A 317 0.42 11.64 2.13
CA THR A 317 1.06 10.37 2.51
C THR A 317 0.05 9.23 2.61
N TRP A 318 0.53 8.01 2.89
CA TRP A 318 -0.31 6.82 3.04
C TRP A 318 -1.46 7.09 4.02
N TRP A 319 -2.66 6.61 3.70
CA TRP A 319 -3.90 6.82 4.45
C TRP A 319 -4.47 8.25 4.46
N THR A 320 -3.87 9.22 3.75
CA THR A 320 -4.32 10.63 3.70
C THR A 320 -4.87 11.08 2.34
N GLY A 321 -5.02 10.15 1.38
CA GLY A 321 -5.68 10.37 0.11
C GLY A 321 -7.22 10.32 0.21
N LEU A 322 -7.87 10.20 -0.96
CA LEU A 322 -9.33 10.26 -1.12
C LEU A 322 -9.90 9.10 -1.97
N THR A 323 -9.03 8.20 -2.42
CA THR A 323 -9.39 6.98 -3.13
C THR A 323 -9.42 5.85 -2.12
N PHE A 324 -10.62 5.45 -1.69
CA PHE A 324 -10.83 4.38 -0.72
C PHE A 324 -11.07 3.06 -1.44
N TRP A 325 -10.33 2.03 -1.08
CA TRP A 325 -10.44 0.68 -1.64
C TRP A 325 -11.55 -0.08 -0.92
N THR A 326 -12.76 0.43 -1.08
CA THR A 326 -13.98 0.06 -0.34
C THR A 326 -15.19 0.42 -1.21
N PRO A 327 -16.28 -0.37 -1.26
CA PRO A 327 -16.59 -1.54 -0.43
C PRO A 327 -16.01 -2.87 -0.94
N ASN A 328 -15.83 -3.82 -0.02
CA ASN A 328 -15.69 -5.23 -0.35
C ASN A 328 -17.09 -5.81 -0.61
N ILE A 329 -17.33 -6.24 -1.86
CA ILE A 329 -18.61 -6.74 -2.37
C ILE A 329 -18.48 -8.17 -2.91
N ASN A 330 -17.50 -8.91 -2.41
CA ASN A 330 -17.45 -10.34 -2.61
C ASN A 330 -18.56 -11.06 -1.84
N ILE A 331 -18.86 -12.29 -2.25
CA ILE A 331 -19.89 -13.12 -1.61
C ILE A 331 -19.23 -13.99 -0.55
N PHE A 332 -19.79 -14.05 0.66
CA PHE A 332 -19.33 -14.91 1.76
C PHE A 332 -19.74 -16.39 1.54
N ARG A 333 -19.31 -16.96 0.42
CA ARG A 333 -19.76 -18.28 -0.05
C ARG A 333 -19.35 -19.44 0.85
N ASP A 334 -18.15 -19.37 1.44
CA ASP A 334 -17.68 -20.34 2.43
C ASP A 334 -17.62 -19.66 3.80
N PRO A 335 -18.41 -20.10 4.80
CA PRO A 335 -18.48 -19.46 6.12
C PRO A 335 -17.18 -19.53 6.93
N ARG A 336 -16.14 -20.19 6.41
CA ARG A 336 -14.79 -20.23 6.97
C ARG A 336 -13.88 -19.08 6.49
N TRP A 337 -14.24 -18.41 5.41
CA TRP A 337 -13.40 -17.40 4.77
C TRP A 337 -13.05 -16.25 5.72
N GLY A 338 -11.76 -16.00 5.95
CA GLY A 338 -11.29 -15.06 6.96
C GLY A 338 -11.77 -13.61 6.76
N ARG A 339 -12.02 -13.22 5.51
CA ARG A 339 -12.47 -11.88 5.13
C ARG A 339 -13.99 -11.78 4.93
N GLY A 340 -14.75 -12.82 5.28
CA GLY A 340 -16.22 -12.79 5.17
C GLY A 340 -16.90 -11.69 5.99
N GLN A 341 -16.30 -11.29 7.12
CA GLN A 341 -16.76 -10.17 7.95
C GLN A 341 -16.84 -8.83 7.16
N GLU A 342 -15.93 -8.66 6.19
CA GLU A 342 -15.81 -7.46 5.35
C GLU A 342 -16.93 -7.35 4.29
N THR A 343 -17.81 -8.35 4.17
CA THR A 343 -18.78 -8.46 3.08
C THR A 343 -20.21 -8.29 3.55
N TYR A 344 -21.11 -8.01 2.62
CA TYR A 344 -22.55 -7.94 2.89
C TYR A 344 -23.26 -9.30 2.92
N GLY A 345 -22.52 -10.40 3.12
CA GLY A 345 -23.05 -11.76 3.30
C GLY A 345 -22.99 -12.65 2.05
N GLU A 346 -23.85 -13.68 2.02
CA GLU A 346 -23.85 -14.73 0.98
C GLU A 346 -24.80 -14.46 -0.21
N ASP A 347 -25.63 -13.41 -0.16
CA ASP A 347 -26.60 -13.08 -1.21
C ASP A 347 -26.09 -11.94 -2.12
N PRO A 348 -25.93 -12.17 -3.44
CA PRO A 348 -25.56 -11.12 -4.39
C PRO A 348 -26.62 -10.02 -4.52
N PHE A 349 -27.91 -10.29 -4.28
CA PHE A 349 -28.95 -9.26 -4.37
C PHE A 349 -28.85 -8.28 -3.20
N LEU A 350 -28.83 -8.76 -1.95
CA LEU A 350 -28.59 -7.93 -0.76
C LEU A 350 -27.27 -7.15 -0.90
N THR A 351 -26.19 -7.83 -1.32
CA THR A 351 -24.87 -7.21 -1.54
C THR A 351 -24.94 -6.06 -2.55
N ALA A 352 -25.67 -6.23 -3.66
CA ALA A 352 -25.91 -5.17 -4.63
C ALA A 352 -26.68 -3.98 -4.04
N GLN A 353 -27.79 -4.23 -3.32
CA GLN A 353 -28.61 -3.15 -2.74
C GLN A 353 -27.84 -2.32 -1.71
N MET A 354 -27.07 -2.98 -0.83
CA MET A 354 -26.31 -2.30 0.23
C MET A 354 -25.12 -1.52 -0.33
N SER A 355 -24.35 -2.13 -1.23
CA SER A 355 -23.16 -1.49 -1.79
C SER A 355 -23.45 -0.32 -2.73
N VAL A 356 -24.53 -0.38 -3.54
CA VAL A 356 -24.90 0.72 -4.45
C VAL A 356 -25.17 2.02 -3.69
N GLU A 357 -25.88 1.96 -2.56
CA GLU A 357 -26.15 3.15 -1.75
C GLU A 357 -24.91 3.63 -0.97
N PHE A 358 -24.10 2.73 -0.43
CA PHE A 358 -22.80 3.08 0.17
C PHE A 358 -21.89 3.84 -0.82
N ILE A 359 -21.77 3.33 -2.05
CA ILE A 359 -20.97 3.94 -3.12
C ILE A 359 -21.49 5.34 -3.46
N LYS A 360 -22.81 5.52 -3.60
CA LYS A 360 -23.41 6.86 -3.83
C LYS A 360 -23.11 7.83 -2.68
N GLY A 361 -23.24 7.37 -1.44
CA GLY A 361 -22.98 8.16 -0.25
C GLY A 361 -21.53 8.67 -0.21
N MET A 362 -20.58 7.75 -0.37
CA MET A 362 -19.14 8.04 -0.35
C MET A 362 -18.71 8.98 -1.48
N GLN A 363 -19.23 8.77 -2.69
CA GLN A 363 -18.86 9.59 -3.85
C GLN A 363 -19.54 10.96 -3.88
N GLY A 364 -20.70 11.11 -3.24
CA GLY A 364 -21.53 12.30 -3.31
C GLY A 364 -22.21 12.49 -4.68
N ASP A 365 -23.06 13.51 -4.76
CA ASP A 365 -23.96 13.78 -5.88
C ASP A 365 -23.54 14.98 -6.77
N ASP A 366 -22.39 15.61 -6.49
CA ASP A 366 -21.93 16.76 -7.27
C ASP A 366 -21.55 16.36 -8.72
N PRO A 367 -22.10 17.07 -9.74
CA PRO A 367 -21.92 16.67 -11.13
C PRO A 367 -20.48 16.89 -11.63
N LYS A 368 -19.68 17.77 -11.01
CA LYS A 368 -18.31 18.10 -11.43
C LYS A 368 -17.24 17.43 -10.55
N TYR A 369 -17.49 17.31 -9.26
CA TYR A 369 -16.54 16.81 -8.27
C TYR A 369 -17.08 15.60 -7.51
N MET A 370 -16.19 14.77 -6.95
CA MET A 370 -16.53 13.68 -6.04
C MET A 370 -16.09 14.01 -4.61
N LEU A 371 -16.90 13.63 -3.62
CA LEU A 371 -16.63 13.85 -2.19
C LEU A 371 -15.37 13.07 -1.77
N SER A 372 -15.39 11.75 -1.99
CA SER A 372 -14.22 10.86 -2.09
C SER A 372 -14.50 9.84 -3.21
N MET A 373 -13.68 8.81 -3.37
CA MET A 373 -13.94 7.73 -4.32
C MET A 373 -14.08 6.38 -3.63
N ALA A 374 -15.16 5.70 -3.96
CA ALA A 374 -15.33 4.28 -3.69
C ALA A 374 -14.65 3.45 -4.79
N CYS A 375 -14.20 2.26 -4.42
CA CYS A 375 -13.61 1.28 -5.31
C CYS A 375 -14.10 -0.11 -4.92
N ALA A 376 -14.92 -0.72 -5.78
CA ALA A 376 -15.50 -2.03 -5.51
C ALA A 376 -14.43 -3.12 -5.60
N LYS A 377 -14.26 -3.90 -4.52
CA LYS A 377 -13.27 -4.99 -4.44
C LYS A 377 -13.91 -6.32 -4.01
N HIS A 378 -13.34 -7.48 -4.33
CA HIS A 378 -12.20 -7.75 -5.22
C HIS A 378 -12.75 -8.45 -6.47
N TYR A 379 -12.66 -7.79 -7.62
CA TYR A 379 -13.24 -8.21 -8.89
C TYR A 379 -12.30 -9.22 -9.58
N ALA A 380 -12.64 -10.50 -9.77
CA ALA A 380 -13.87 -11.19 -9.42
C ALA A 380 -13.58 -12.59 -8.84
N VAL A 381 -14.63 -13.24 -8.34
CA VAL A 381 -14.60 -14.64 -7.84
C VAL A 381 -13.66 -14.85 -6.63
N HIS A 382 -13.34 -13.77 -5.91
CA HIS A 382 -12.55 -13.82 -4.69
C HIS A 382 -13.45 -14.07 -3.46
N SER A 383 -13.50 -15.30 -2.97
CA SER A 383 -14.28 -15.70 -1.78
C SER A 383 -13.47 -16.67 -0.92
N GLY A 384 -12.18 -16.37 -0.75
CA GLY A 384 -11.17 -17.30 -0.27
C GLY A 384 -10.74 -18.34 -1.33
N PRO A 385 -9.85 -19.28 -0.97
CA PRO A 385 -9.16 -19.38 0.33
C PRO A 385 -8.05 -18.32 0.50
N GLU A 386 -7.98 -17.71 1.68
CA GLU A 386 -6.99 -16.67 1.99
C GLU A 386 -5.52 -17.12 1.91
N PRO A 387 -5.13 -18.32 2.41
CA PRO A 387 -3.73 -18.77 2.38
C PRO A 387 -3.15 -18.97 0.98
N ASP A 388 -4.01 -19.22 -0.02
CA ASP A 388 -3.59 -19.48 -1.40
C ASP A 388 -4.01 -18.36 -2.38
N ARG A 389 -4.57 -17.23 -1.92
CA ARG A 389 -5.15 -16.18 -2.77
C ARG A 389 -4.26 -15.72 -3.94
N HIS A 390 -2.94 -15.62 -3.71
CA HIS A 390 -1.93 -15.24 -4.70
C HIS A 390 -1.65 -16.28 -5.82
N ARG A 391 -2.19 -17.50 -5.71
CA ARG A 391 -2.02 -18.61 -6.69
C ARG A 391 -3.29 -19.42 -6.93
N PHE A 392 -4.39 -19.06 -6.28
CA PHE A 392 -5.64 -19.80 -6.40
C PHE A 392 -6.23 -19.58 -7.79
N ASN A 393 -6.65 -20.67 -8.43
CA ASN A 393 -7.42 -20.63 -9.68
C ASN A 393 -8.86 -21.03 -9.38
N ALA A 394 -9.79 -20.09 -9.53
CA ALA A 394 -11.21 -20.35 -9.40
C ALA A 394 -11.78 -20.88 -10.72
N GLU A 395 -12.56 -21.95 -10.67
CA GLU A 395 -13.20 -22.57 -11.84
C GLU A 395 -14.73 -22.63 -11.61
N PRO A 396 -15.42 -21.47 -11.53
CA PRO A 396 -16.87 -21.43 -11.35
C PRO A 396 -17.58 -21.96 -12.61
N SER A 397 -18.78 -22.52 -12.44
CA SER A 397 -19.64 -22.75 -13.60
C SER A 397 -20.02 -21.40 -14.23
N GLU A 398 -20.27 -21.36 -15.55
CA GLU A 398 -20.79 -20.14 -16.22
C GLU A 398 -22.03 -19.59 -15.50
N ARG A 399 -22.88 -20.49 -14.97
CA ARG A 399 -24.05 -20.15 -14.19
C ARG A 399 -23.68 -19.48 -12.86
N ASP A 400 -22.76 -20.06 -12.08
CA ASP A 400 -22.28 -19.47 -10.82
C ASP A 400 -21.64 -18.10 -11.07
N LEU A 401 -20.88 -17.95 -12.16
CA LEU A 401 -20.25 -16.71 -12.54
C LEU A 401 -21.28 -15.59 -12.72
N TYR A 402 -22.30 -15.80 -13.56
CA TYR A 402 -23.31 -14.78 -13.87
C TYR A 402 -24.44 -14.66 -12.84
N GLU A 403 -24.81 -15.73 -12.11
CA GLU A 403 -25.89 -15.67 -11.10
C GLU A 403 -25.39 -15.32 -9.69
N MET A 404 -24.12 -15.59 -9.34
CA MET A 404 -23.60 -15.37 -7.98
C MET A 404 -22.44 -14.37 -7.89
N TYR A 405 -21.46 -14.42 -8.77
CA TYR A 405 -20.21 -13.67 -8.57
C TYR A 405 -20.16 -12.27 -9.18
N LEU A 406 -20.94 -12.01 -10.23
CA LEU A 406 -20.93 -10.77 -10.99
C LEU A 406 -22.09 -9.77 -10.72
N PRO A 407 -23.32 -10.15 -10.32
CA PRO A 407 -24.46 -9.22 -10.27
C PRO A 407 -24.24 -7.95 -9.44
N GLN A 408 -23.54 -8.07 -8.32
CA GLN A 408 -23.23 -6.97 -7.41
C GLN A 408 -22.13 -6.03 -7.95
N PHE A 409 -21.19 -6.54 -8.73
CA PHE A 409 -20.23 -5.69 -9.48
C PHE A 409 -20.93 -4.98 -10.65
N GLU A 410 -21.83 -5.66 -11.36
CA GLU A 410 -22.66 -5.04 -12.40
C GLU A 410 -23.49 -3.88 -11.83
N ALA A 411 -24.16 -4.09 -10.68
CA ALA A 411 -24.94 -3.06 -10.00
C ALA A 411 -24.07 -1.90 -9.50
N ALA A 412 -22.90 -2.18 -8.89
CA ALA A 412 -21.95 -1.14 -8.47
C ALA A 412 -21.50 -0.23 -9.64
N VAL A 413 -21.32 -0.79 -10.83
CA VAL A 413 -20.97 -0.04 -12.05
C VAL A 413 -22.18 0.68 -12.65
N ARG A 414 -23.32 -0.01 -12.83
CA ARG A 414 -24.48 0.52 -13.55
C ARG A 414 -25.33 1.47 -12.72
N ASP A 415 -25.56 1.15 -11.45
CA ASP A 415 -26.48 1.88 -10.57
C ASP A 415 -25.75 2.69 -9.49
N GLY A 416 -24.63 2.16 -8.96
CA GLY A 416 -23.76 2.87 -8.02
C GLY A 416 -22.84 3.91 -8.69
N LYS A 417 -22.54 3.74 -9.99
CA LYS A 417 -21.55 4.54 -10.73
C LYS A 417 -20.19 4.60 -10.01
N VAL A 418 -19.72 3.45 -9.52
CA VAL A 418 -18.45 3.34 -8.80
C VAL A 418 -17.27 3.90 -9.62
N ALA A 419 -16.37 4.64 -8.97
CA ALA A 419 -15.26 5.34 -9.61
C ALA A 419 -13.99 4.47 -9.73
N GLY A 420 -13.85 3.45 -8.88
CA GLY A 420 -12.79 2.45 -8.93
C GLY A 420 -13.32 1.02 -8.95
N VAL A 421 -12.53 0.10 -9.49
CA VAL A 421 -12.68 -1.35 -9.28
C VAL A 421 -11.30 -1.94 -9.00
N MET A 422 -11.18 -2.79 -8.00
CA MET A 422 -9.93 -3.49 -7.69
C MET A 422 -9.96 -4.90 -8.27
N SER A 423 -8.96 -5.30 -9.05
CA SER A 423 -8.83 -6.66 -9.56
C SER A 423 -8.27 -7.60 -8.49
N ALA A 424 -8.88 -8.77 -8.34
CA ALA A 424 -8.53 -9.76 -7.32
C ALA A 424 -7.17 -10.44 -7.56
N TYR A 425 -6.60 -10.98 -6.47
CA TYR A 425 -5.39 -11.80 -6.50
C TYR A 425 -5.49 -13.04 -7.37
N ASN A 426 -6.63 -13.74 -7.33
CA ASN A 426 -6.77 -15.07 -7.91
C ASN A 426 -6.79 -15.06 -9.45
N ALA A 427 -6.58 -16.23 -10.03
CA ALA A 427 -6.97 -16.53 -11.39
C ALA A 427 -8.42 -17.00 -11.45
N VAL A 428 -9.02 -16.87 -12.64
CA VAL A 428 -10.29 -17.51 -12.99
C VAL A 428 -10.09 -18.21 -14.33
N ASP A 429 -10.46 -19.49 -14.41
CA ASP A 429 -10.29 -20.35 -15.59
C ASP A 429 -8.86 -20.30 -16.19
N GLY A 430 -7.86 -20.19 -15.32
CA GLY A 430 -6.43 -20.17 -15.66
C GLY A 430 -5.84 -18.78 -15.96
N VAL A 431 -6.62 -17.69 -15.89
CA VAL A 431 -6.15 -16.32 -16.17
C VAL A 431 -6.20 -15.46 -14.90
N PRO A 432 -5.07 -14.92 -14.40
CA PRO A 432 -5.04 -13.93 -13.31
C PRO A 432 -5.97 -12.75 -13.61
N VAL A 433 -6.84 -12.33 -12.69
CA VAL A 433 -7.87 -11.33 -13.04
C VAL A 433 -7.26 -9.97 -13.42
N SER A 434 -6.15 -9.58 -12.78
CA SER A 434 -5.34 -8.40 -13.17
C SER A 434 -4.82 -8.42 -14.62
N ALA A 435 -4.73 -9.60 -15.25
CA ALA A 435 -4.33 -9.81 -16.65
C ALA A 435 -5.52 -10.17 -17.58
N SER A 436 -6.75 -10.26 -17.05
CA SER A 436 -7.91 -10.77 -17.79
C SER A 436 -8.64 -9.66 -18.55
N LYS A 437 -8.41 -9.58 -19.86
CA LYS A 437 -9.18 -8.69 -20.76
C LYS A 437 -10.69 -8.95 -20.69
N PHE A 438 -11.08 -10.21 -20.52
CA PHE A 438 -12.49 -10.60 -20.38
C PHE A 438 -13.16 -9.88 -19.20
N PHE A 439 -12.55 -9.93 -18.01
CA PHE A 439 -13.09 -9.24 -16.85
C PHE A 439 -12.93 -7.72 -16.95
N LEU A 440 -11.71 -7.23 -17.21
CA LEU A 440 -11.36 -5.81 -17.01
C LEU A 440 -11.73 -4.89 -18.17
N THR A 441 -11.96 -5.44 -19.37
CA THR A 441 -12.43 -4.69 -20.55
C THR A 441 -13.80 -5.20 -21.01
N ASP A 442 -13.91 -6.47 -21.43
CA ASP A 442 -15.09 -6.94 -22.16
C ASP A 442 -16.37 -6.92 -21.31
N LEU A 443 -16.32 -7.40 -20.07
CA LEU A 443 -17.41 -7.27 -19.11
C LEU A 443 -17.45 -5.85 -18.51
N LEU A 444 -16.40 -5.46 -17.78
CA LEU A 444 -16.43 -4.27 -16.94
C LEU A 444 -16.67 -2.97 -17.73
N ARG A 445 -15.96 -2.78 -18.85
CA ARG A 445 -16.03 -1.53 -19.62
C ARG A 445 -17.05 -1.62 -20.75
N ASP A 446 -16.92 -2.63 -21.61
CA ASP A 446 -17.70 -2.70 -22.84
C ASP A 446 -19.15 -3.16 -22.60
N THR A 447 -19.35 -4.11 -21.67
CA THR A 447 -20.70 -4.61 -21.33
C THR A 447 -21.39 -3.77 -20.27
N TRP A 448 -20.71 -3.38 -19.18
CA TRP A 448 -21.34 -2.66 -18.07
C TRP A 448 -21.21 -1.13 -18.15
N GLY A 449 -20.27 -0.59 -18.93
CA GLY A 449 -20.09 0.86 -19.11
C GLY A 449 -19.23 1.52 -18.03
N PHE A 450 -18.21 0.84 -17.50
CA PHE A 450 -17.33 1.39 -16.47
C PHE A 450 -16.36 2.46 -17.00
N ASP A 451 -16.56 3.70 -16.56
CA ASP A 451 -15.71 4.85 -16.87
C ASP A 451 -14.52 5.06 -15.91
N GLY A 452 -14.52 4.38 -14.77
CA GLY A 452 -13.52 4.58 -13.72
C GLY A 452 -12.14 3.97 -14.01
N TYR A 453 -11.30 3.96 -12.98
CA TYR A 453 -9.97 3.32 -13.01
C TYR A 453 -10.02 1.90 -12.43
N VAL A 454 -9.22 1.00 -12.98
CA VAL A 454 -8.96 -0.30 -12.34
C VAL A 454 -7.63 -0.23 -11.61
N VAL A 455 -7.57 -0.79 -10.40
CA VAL A 455 -6.34 -0.98 -9.62
C VAL A 455 -6.11 -2.47 -9.36
N SER A 456 -4.86 -2.94 -9.34
CA SER A 456 -4.56 -4.28 -8.86
C SER A 456 -4.70 -4.34 -7.34
N ASP A 457 -5.09 -5.49 -6.79
CA ASP A 457 -4.77 -5.76 -5.40
C ASP A 457 -3.23 -5.79 -5.18
N CYS A 458 -2.78 -5.70 -3.94
CA CYS A 458 -1.40 -5.38 -3.59
C CYS A 458 -0.45 -6.57 -3.78
N SER A 459 0.45 -6.46 -4.77
CA SER A 459 1.24 -7.55 -5.39
C SER A 459 0.53 -8.32 -6.52
N GLY A 460 -0.71 -7.98 -6.85
CA GLY A 460 -1.53 -8.66 -7.88
C GLY A 460 -1.03 -8.50 -9.33
N ILE A 461 0.01 -7.69 -9.57
CA ILE A 461 0.78 -7.66 -10.82
C ILE A 461 1.96 -8.64 -10.73
N SER A 462 2.71 -8.62 -9.62
CA SER A 462 3.77 -9.62 -9.37
C SER A 462 3.26 -11.06 -9.43
N ASP A 463 2.03 -11.31 -8.97
CA ASP A 463 1.41 -12.63 -8.93
C ASP A 463 1.24 -13.24 -10.33
N ILE A 464 1.16 -12.41 -11.39
CA ILE A 464 1.01 -12.83 -12.78
C ILE A 464 2.25 -13.61 -13.26
N TRP A 465 3.47 -13.25 -12.83
CA TRP A 465 4.72 -13.85 -13.33
C TRP A 465 5.52 -14.63 -12.27
N ASN A 466 5.29 -14.35 -10.99
CA ASN A 466 6.07 -14.94 -9.91
C ASN A 466 5.86 -16.47 -9.83
N ARG A 467 6.97 -17.23 -9.83
CA ARG A 467 6.98 -18.71 -9.78
C ARG A 467 6.39 -19.32 -8.50
N ARG A 468 6.10 -18.51 -7.47
CA ARG A 468 5.40 -18.93 -6.23
C ARG A 468 3.91 -18.57 -6.22
N ALA A 469 3.48 -17.81 -7.24
CA ALA A 469 2.14 -17.32 -7.51
C ALA A 469 1.56 -18.05 -8.75
N HIS A 470 0.92 -17.35 -9.70
CA HIS A 470 0.30 -17.96 -10.89
C HIS A 470 1.27 -18.40 -11.98
N ALA A 471 2.42 -17.70 -12.14
CA ALA A 471 3.39 -17.96 -13.20
C ALA A 471 2.78 -18.04 -14.62
N TYR A 472 1.81 -17.17 -14.92
CA TYR A 472 1.06 -17.08 -16.18
C TYR A 472 1.92 -16.56 -17.34
N VAL A 473 2.94 -15.75 -17.04
CA VAL A 473 3.99 -15.29 -17.98
C VAL A 473 5.37 -15.47 -17.34
N GLU A 474 6.45 -15.37 -18.12
CA GLU A 474 7.81 -15.66 -17.62
C GLU A 474 8.47 -14.46 -16.92
N THR A 475 8.06 -13.23 -17.25
CA THR A 475 8.76 -11.99 -16.87
C THR A 475 7.86 -10.90 -16.27
N ALA A 476 8.45 -10.00 -15.49
CA ALA A 476 7.75 -8.86 -14.90
C ALA A 476 7.29 -7.85 -15.98
N GLU A 477 8.07 -7.71 -17.06
CA GLU A 477 7.75 -6.85 -18.20
C GLU A 477 6.52 -7.32 -18.96
N GLU A 478 6.39 -8.63 -19.18
CA GLU A 478 5.18 -9.24 -19.77
C GLU A 478 3.98 -9.06 -18.85
N ALA A 479 4.13 -9.26 -17.54
CA ALA A 479 3.07 -9.10 -16.55
C ALA A 479 2.53 -7.66 -16.47
N ALA A 480 3.43 -6.68 -16.42
CA ALA A 480 3.02 -5.28 -16.41
C ALA A 480 2.37 -4.87 -17.74
N ALA A 481 2.93 -5.31 -18.88
CA ALA A 481 2.37 -5.01 -20.19
C ALA A 481 0.98 -5.63 -20.41
N ILE A 482 0.79 -6.91 -20.04
CA ILE A 482 -0.50 -7.59 -20.23
C ILE A 482 -1.57 -7.02 -19.28
N ALA A 483 -1.22 -6.65 -18.06
CA ALA A 483 -2.16 -6.06 -17.11
C ALA A 483 -2.69 -4.69 -17.60
N VAL A 484 -1.80 -3.80 -18.06
CA VAL A 484 -2.21 -2.52 -18.66
C VAL A 484 -3.09 -2.73 -19.89
N LYS A 485 -2.72 -3.67 -20.77
CA LYS A 485 -3.49 -4.02 -21.98
C LYS A 485 -4.84 -4.69 -21.69
N ALA A 486 -4.96 -5.43 -20.59
CA ALA A 486 -6.20 -6.03 -20.15
C ALA A 486 -7.19 -5.00 -19.59
N GLY A 487 -6.67 -3.90 -19.02
CA GLY A 487 -7.44 -2.78 -18.50
C GLY A 487 -7.09 -2.35 -17.07
N CYS A 488 -6.12 -3.01 -16.43
CA CYS A 488 -5.62 -2.66 -15.09
C CYS A 488 -4.77 -1.38 -15.15
N ASN A 489 -5.29 -0.26 -14.62
CA ASN A 489 -4.68 1.06 -14.86
C ASN A 489 -3.64 1.45 -13.79
N LEU A 490 -3.87 1.05 -12.54
CA LEU A 490 -3.04 1.38 -11.40
C LEU A 490 -2.49 0.09 -10.76
N CYS A 491 -1.23 0.10 -10.33
CA CYS A 491 -0.64 -0.97 -9.55
C CYS A 491 -0.65 -0.61 -8.06
N CYS A 492 -1.17 -1.47 -7.19
CA CYS A 492 -0.81 -1.41 -5.77
C CYS A 492 0.56 -2.08 -5.58
N GLY A 493 1.57 -1.26 -5.26
CA GLY A 493 2.98 -1.65 -5.25
C GLY A 493 3.75 -1.14 -6.47
N GLY A 494 5.02 -1.55 -6.58
CA GLY A 494 5.98 -1.02 -7.55
C GLY A 494 6.14 -1.80 -8.86
N ASP A 495 5.35 -2.85 -9.11
CA ASP A 495 5.55 -3.76 -10.24
C ASP A 495 5.49 -3.06 -11.62
N TYR A 496 4.65 -2.02 -11.74
CA TYR A 496 4.51 -1.26 -12.99
C TYR A 496 5.76 -0.47 -13.39
N ASN A 497 6.79 -0.34 -12.56
CA ASN A 497 8.08 0.17 -13.04
C ASN A 497 8.71 -0.75 -14.12
N ALA A 498 8.32 -2.04 -14.21
CA ALA A 498 8.70 -2.92 -15.31
C ALA A 498 8.19 -2.43 -16.69
N LEU A 499 7.18 -1.55 -16.73
CA LEU A 499 6.72 -0.90 -17.97
C LEU A 499 7.84 -0.11 -18.67
N MET A 500 8.84 0.37 -17.92
CA MET A 500 10.01 1.04 -18.49
C MET A 500 10.77 0.11 -19.45
N LYS A 501 10.98 -1.14 -19.05
CA LYS A 501 11.66 -2.14 -19.87
C LYS A 501 10.74 -2.75 -20.92
N ALA A 502 9.47 -2.97 -20.58
CA ALA A 502 8.46 -3.46 -21.51
C ALA A 502 8.28 -2.53 -22.74
N ALA A 503 8.37 -1.21 -22.57
CA ALA A 503 8.31 -0.27 -23.69
C ALA A 503 9.58 -0.34 -24.56
N GLN A 504 10.77 -0.44 -23.96
CA GLN A 504 12.03 -0.61 -24.69
C GLN A 504 12.06 -1.90 -25.54
N THR A 505 11.42 -2.98 -25.07
CA THR A 505 11.33 -4.27 -25.77
C THR A 505 10.13 -4.37 -26.72
N GLY A 506 9.28 -3.35 -26.80
CA GLY A 506 8.10 -3.34 -27.66
C GLY A 506 6.91 -4.17 -27.15
N LEU A 507 6.95 -4.60 -25.88
CA LEU A 507 5.84 -5.30 -25.22
C LEU A 507 4.66 -4.37 -24.92
N ILE A 508 4.87 -3.05 -24.83
CA ILE A 508 3.83 -2.04 -24.67
C ILE A 508 4.21 -0.73 -25.38
N SER A 509 3.22 0.03 -25.84
CA SER A 509 3.37 1.37 -26.42
C SER A 509 3.22 2.49 -25.37
N VAL A 510 3.73 3.68 -25.69
CA VAL A 510 3.55 4.88 -24.84
C VAL A 510 2.07 5.27 -24.80
N GLU A 511 1.35 5.07 -25.89
CA GLU A 511 -0.08 5.37 -26.04
C GLU A 511 -0.95 4.50 -25.14
N GLU A 512 -0.62 3.23 -24.93
CA GLU A 512 -1.30 2.33 -23.99
C GLU A 512 -1.08 2.76 -22.53
N VAL A 513 0.15 3.16 -22.19
CA VAL A 513 0.47 3.76 -20.88
C VAL A 513 -0.29 5.08 -20.67
N ASP A 514 -0.43 5.90 -21.72
CA ASP A 514 -1.21 7.14 -21.68
C ASP A 514 -2.72 6.91 -21.47
N GLN A 515 -3.29 5.81 -21.99
CA GLN A 515 -4.69 5.45 -21.71
C GLN A 515 -4.90 5.01 -20.25
N ALA A 516 -3.98 4.22 -19.69
CA ALA A 516 -4.02 3.86 -18.27
C ALA A 516 -3.90 5.11 -17.38
N LEU A 517 -2.94 5.98 -17.69
CA LEU A 517 -2.69 7.22 -16.96
C LEU A 517 -3.84 8.22 -17.08
N TYR A 518 -4.57 8.22 -18.19
CA TYR A 518 -5.79 9.01 -18.33
C TYR A 518 -6.84 8.61 -17.28
N ARG A 519 -7.07 7.31 -17.07
CA ARG A 519 -8.04 6.81 -16.08
C ARG A 519 -7.58 7.09 -14.64
N THR A 520 -6.29 6.93 -14.32
CA THR A 520 -5.79 7.24 -12.96
C THR A 520 -5.82 8.75 -12.68
N LEU A 521 -5.37 9.60 -13.60
CA LEU A 521 -5.42 11.06 -13.41
C LEU A 521 -6.85 11.60 -13.40
N TRP A 522 -7.79 11.03 -14.15
CA TRP A 522 -9.21 11.38 -14.10
C TRP A 522 -9.74 11.39 -12.66
N THR A 523 -9.29 10.46 -11.80
CA THR A 523 -9.64 10.47 -10.38
C THR A 523 -9.26 11.78 -9.70
N ARG A 524 -8.01 12.21 -9.84
CA ARG A 524 -7.46 13.42 -9.19
C ARG A 524 -8.13 14.70 -9.70
N PHE A 525 -8.54 14.72 -10.98
CA PHE A 525 -9.39 15.80 -11.52
C PHE A 525 -10.82 15.78 -10.94
N ARG A 526 -11.48 14.62 -10.86
CA ARG A 526 -12.81 14.48 -10.22
C ARG A 526 -12.78 14.81 -8.72
N MET A 527 -11.69 14.54 -8.01
CA MET A 527 -11.56 14.90 -6.60
C MET A 527 -11.28 16.41 -6.37
N GLY A 528 -11.13 17.19 -7.46
CA GLY A 528 -10.94 18.64 -7.43
C GLY A 528 -9.51 19.11 -7.17
N MET A 529 -8.52 18.20 -7.18
CA MET A 529 -7.16 18.48 -6.70
C MET A 529 -6.38 19.53 -7.51
N PHE A 530 -6.87 19.91 -8.69
CA PHE A 530 -6.22 20.84 -9.62
C PHE A 530 -7.06 22.10 -9.91
N ASP A 531 -8.16 22.29 -9.19
CA ASP A 531 -9.05 23.45 -9.31
C ASP A 531 -8.86 24.41 -8.12
N PRO A 532 -9.19 25.70 -8.25
CA PRO A 532 -9.13 26.65 -7.14
C PRO A 532 -9.95 26.18 -5.94
N VAL A 533 -9.44 26.40 -4.72
CA VAL A 533 -10.03 25.87 -3.47
C VAL A 533 -11.51 26.22 -3.34
N ASP A 534 -11.89 27.45 -3.68
CA ASP A 534 -13.25 27.98 -3.57
C ASP A 534 -14.24 27.40 -4.62
N MET A 535 -13.75 26.71 -5.66
CA MET A 535 -14.61 26.06 -6.67
C MET A 535 -15.05 24.65 -6.27
N VAL A 536 -14.33 23.98 -5.36
CA VAL A 536 -14.61 22.60 -4.97
C VAL A 536 -15.47 22.62 -3.68
N PRO A 537 -16.76 22.22 -3.74
CA PRO A 537 -17.72 22.41 -2.64
C PRO A 537 -17.38 21.60 -1.37
N PHE A 538 -16.50 20.60 -1.49
CA PHE A 538 -16.07 19.71 -0.41
C PHE A 538 -14.82 20.21 0.34
N ASN A 539 -14.16 21.27 -0.14
CA ASN A 539 -13.04 21.90 0.57
C ASN A 539 -13.47 22.66 1.85
N LYS A 540 -14.78 22.82 2.07
CA LYS A 540 -15.36 23.38 3.30
C LYS A 540 -15.17 22.47 4.52
N TYR A 541 -14.97 21.16 4.32
CA TYR A 541 -14.84 20.21 5.42
C TYR A 541 -13.46 20.30 6.07
N THR A 542 -13.45 20.29 7.39
CA THR A 542 -12.28 20.48 8.26
C THR A 542 -12.18 19.33 9.25
N ILE A 543 -11.07 19.20 9.97
CA ILE A 543 -10.92 18.14 10.99
C ILE A 543 -11.96 18.20 12.12
N ALA A 544 -12.73 19.29 12.25
CA ALA A 544 -13.87 19.37 13.18
C ALA A 544 -15.12 18.60 12.70
N ASP A 545 -15.18 18.21 11.43
CA ASP A 545 -16.23 17.39 10.82
C ASP A 545 -15.93 15.87 10.95
N ASN A 546 -14.87 15.48 11.68
CA ASN A 546 -14.45 14.09 11.93
C ASN A 546 -14.89 13.63 13.33
N ASP A 547 -15.44 12.43 13.46
CA ASP A 547 -15.89 11.83 14.74
C ASP A 547 -16.88 12.74 15.50
N THR A 548 -17.88 13.24 14.77
CA THR A 548 -18.89 14.13 15.34
C THR A 548 -19.93 13.36 16.17
N PRO A 549 -20.58 14.00 17.17
CA PRO A 549 -21.70 13.38 17.90
C PRO A 549 -22.86 12.97 16.98
N GLU A 550 -23.00 13.62 15.82
CA GLU A 550 -23.98 13.30 14.79
C GLU A 550 -23.61 11.99 14.09
N HIS A 551 -22.35 11.82 13.70
CA HIS A 551 -21.85 10.58 13.10
C HIS A 551 -21.93 9.40 14.08
N SER A 552 -21.55 9.63 15.36
CA SER A 552 -21.69 8.62 16.41
C SER A 552 -23.15 8.15 16.62
N LYS A 553 -24.15 9.01 16.38
CA LYS A 553 -25.57 8.60 16.46
C LYS A 553 -25.96 7.65 15.34
N VAL A 554 -25.42 7.84 14.13
CA VAL A 554 -25.66 6.93 12.99
C VAL A 554 -24.99 5.59 13.26
N ALA A 555 -23.71 5.56 13.65
CA ALA A 555 -23.02 4.32 14.01
C ALA A 555 -23.76 3.52 15.10
N LEU A 556 -24.31 4.21 16.11
CA LEU A 556 -25.14 3.59 17.15
C LEU A 556 -26.49 3.08 16.63
N GLU A 557 -27.13 3.77 15.68
CA GLU A 557 -28.41 3.34 15.11
C GLU A 557 -28.23 2.13 14.19
N VAL A 558 -27.19 2.14 13.37
CA VAL A 558 -26.72 1.00 12.60
C VAL A 558 -26.45 -0.21 13.50
N ALA A 559 -25.70 -0.03 14.61
CA ALA A 559 -25.45 -1.09 15.58
C ALA A 559 -26.71 -1.63 16.29
N ARG A 560 -27.80 -0.85 16.34
CA ARG A 560 -29.09 -1.33 16.86
C ARG A 560 -29.85 -2.16 15.84
N GLN A 561 -29.77 -1.81 14.56
CA GLN A 561 -30.47 -2.51 13.49
C GLN A 561 -29.71 -3.77 13.02
N SER A 562 -28.39 -3.86 13.26
CA SER A 562 -27.58 -5.04 12.89
C SER A 562 -27.75 -6.26 13.82
N MET A 563 -28.27 -6.09 15.04
CA MET A 563 -28.39 -7.17 16.02
C MET A 563 -29.50 -8.18 15.67
N VAL A 564 -29.12 -9.42 15.36
CA VAL A 564 -30.05 -10.50 15.02
C VAL A 564 -30.45 -11.33 16.26
N LEU A 565 -31.74 -11.34 16.60
CA LEU A 565 -32.29 -12.17 17.68
C LEU A 565 -32.56 -13.61 17.21
N LEU A 566 -31.55 -14.48 17.30
CA LEU A 566 -31.64 -15.88 16.83
C LEU A 566 -32.61 -16.76 17.65
N LYS A 567 -32.74 -16.52 18.96
CA LYS A 567 -33.59 -17.30 19.86
C LYS A 567 -34.10 -16.45 21.02
N ASN A 568 -35.39 -16.56 21.32
CA ASN A 568 -36.01 -15.99 22.53
C ASN A 568 -37.16 -16.90 22.98
N ASP A 569 -37.19 -17.24 24.26
CA ASP A 569 -38.25 -18.02 24.92
C ASP A 569 -39.18 -17.15 25.79
N GLY A 570 -39.02 -15.82 25.72
CA GLY A 570 -39.78 -14.82 26.47
C GLY A 570 -38.97 -14.10 27.55
N ILE A 571 -37.69 -14.44 27.74
CA ILE A 571 -36.79 -13.72 28.65
C ILE A 571 -36.43 -12.31 28.16
N LEU A 572 -36.35 -12.09 26.83
CA LEU A 572 -36.11 -10.77 26.24
C LEU A 572 -37.42 -10.09 25.80
N PRO A 573 -37.59 -8.78 26.01
CA PRO A 573 -36.64 -7.85 26.65
C PRO A 573 -36.60 -7.98 28.18
N LEU A 574 -35.40 -7.84 28.76
CA LEU A 574 -35.15 -8.00 30.19
C LEU A 574 -35.94 -6.99 31.03
N GLN A 575 -36.74 -7.49 31.97
CA GLN A 575 -37.47 -6.66 32.94
C GLN A 575 -36.56 -6.32 34.12
N ARG A 576 -35.77 -5.24 34.00
CA ARG A 576 -34.72 -4.82 34.96
C ARG A 576 -35.12 -4.92 36.43
N SER A 577 -36.36 -4.58 36.78
CA SER A 577 -36.89 -4.64 38.15
C SER A 577 -36.94 -6.05 38.78
N LYS A 578 -36.73 -7.13 38.01
CA LYS A 578 -36.68 -8.51 38.51
C LYS A 578 -35.30 -8.94 39.01
N TYR A 579 -34.25 -8.19 38.70
CA TYR A 579 -32.86 -8.58 38.95
C TYR A 579 -32.21 -7.62 39.95
N LYS A 580 -31.35 -8.16 40.82
CA LYS A 580 -30.51 -7.42 41.78
C LYS A 580 -29.03 -7.64 41.52
N THR A 581 -28.64 -8.80 41.03
CA THR A 581 -27.27 -9.08 40.60
C THR A 581 -27.28 -9.73 39.22
N ILE A 582 -26.50 -9.19 38.28
CA ILE A 582 -26.31 -9.74 36.93
C ILE A 582 -24.85 -10.14 36.77
N ALA A 583 -24.62 -11.39 36.38
CA ALA A 583 -23.31 -11.87 35.96
C ALA A 583 -23.09 -11.58 34.48
N VAL A 584 -22.04 -10.84 34.13
CA VAL A 584 -21.58 -10.67 32.75
C VAL A 584 -20.29 -11.47 32.57
N ILE A 585 -20.36 -12.54 31.77
CA ILE A 585 -19.30 -13.56 31.65
C ILE A 585 -18.86 -13.67 30.21
N GLY A 586 -17.56 -13.86 29.96
CA GLY A 586 -17.03 -14.26 28.66
C GLY A 586 -15.91 -13.35 28.14
N PRO A 587 -15.08 -13.85 27.20
CA PRO A 587 -13.89 -13.15 26.71
C PRO A 587 -14.21 -11.82 26.02
N ASN A 588 -15.34 -11.74 25.32
CA ASN A 588 -15.72 -10.56 24.54
C ASN A 588 -16.45 -9.49 25.36
N ALA A 589 -16.79 -9.76 26.64
CA ALA A 589 -17.57 -8.83 27.46
C ALA A 589 -16.93 -7.45 27.64
N ALA A 590 -15.64 -7.41 27.97
CA ALA A 590 -14.90 -6.19 28.27
C ALA A 590 -14.02 -5.70 27.09
N SER A 591 -13.94 -6.45 26.00
CA SER A 591 -13.10 -6.09 24.87
C SER A 591 -13.65 -4.89 24.11
N LYS A 592 -12.75 -4.00 23.70
CA LYS A 592 -13.00 -2.89 22.79
C LYS A 592 -12.46 -3.18 21.40
N THR A 593 -11.28 -3.82 21.28
CA THR A 593 -10.72 -4.17 19.96
C THR A 593 -11.60 -5.15 19.20
N MET A 594 -12.35 -6.02 19.88
CA MET A 594 -13.37 -6.88 19.25
C MET A 594 -14.48 -6.09 18.53
N LEU A 595 -14.81 -4.87 18.98
CA LEU A 595 -15.82 -4.02 18.35
C LEU A 595 -15.33 -3.38 17.05
N GLU A 596 -14.01 -3.31 16.86
CA GLU A 596 -13.38 -2.60 15.74
C GLU A 596 -13.12 -3.50 14.52
N GLY A 597 -13.18 -4.83 14.65
CA GLY A 597 -13.07 -5.74 13.50
C GLY A 597 -11.71 -5.68 12.80
N ASN A 598 -11.71 -5.45 11.50
CA ASN A 598 -10.55 -5.27 10.63
C ASN A 598 -10.67 -4.00 9.77
N TYR A 599 -9.61 -3.56 9.09
CA TYR A 599 -9.67 -2.39 8.19
C TYR A 599 -10.32 -1.11 8.81
N HIS A 600 -10.02 -0.85 10.09
CA HIS A 600 -10.72 0.16 10.90
C HIS A 600 -9.91 1.43 11.18
N GLY A 601 -10.62 2.48 11.60
CA GLY A 601 -10.04 3.65 12.29
C GLY A 601 -10.06 3.44 13.81
N SER A 602 -9.53 4.37 14.60
CA SER A 602 -9.63 4.30 16.07
C SER A 602 -10.91 4.98 16.56
N ALA A 603 -11.77 4.29 17.30
CA ALA A 603 -12.90 4.94 17.95
C ALA A 603 -12.42 5.87 19.09
N SER A 604 -12.93 7.10 19.17
CA SER A 604 -12.53 8.02 20.28
C SER A 604 -13.19 7.67 21.62
N LYS A 605 -14.35 7.01 21.57
CA LYS A 605 -15.22 6.70 22.74
C LYS A 605 -15.79 5.28 22.67
N PRO A 606 -14.97 4.22 22.52
CA PRO A 606 -15.45 2.84 22.45
C PRO A 606 -16.13 2.41 23.75
N ILE A 607 -17.34 1.86 23.63
CA ILE A 607 -18.14 1.34 24.75
C ILE A 607 -18.16 -0.19 24.64
N SER A 608 -17.45 -0.89 25.52
CA SER A 608 -17.51 -2.36 25.60
C SER A 608 -18.93 -2.83 25.94
N ILE A 609 -19.28 -4.07 25.59
CA ILE A 609 -20.59 -4.65 25.91
C ILE A 609 -20.85 -4.59 27.43
N LEU A 610 -19.83 -4.88 28.24
CA LEU A 610 -19.86 -4.76 29.70
C LEU A 610 -20.10 -3.33 30.17
N ASP A 611 -19.45 -2.33 29.59
CA ASP A 611 -19.63 -0.93 29.98
C ASP A 611 -21.03 -0.42 29.57
N GLY A 612 -21.55 -0.84 28.42
CA GLY A 612 -22.93 -0.58 28.01
C GLY A 612 -23.95 -1.21 28.97
N ILE A 613 -23.74 -2.45 29.40
CA ILE A 613 -24.57 -3.12 30.41
C ILE A 613 -24.52 -2.36 31.74
N LYS A 614 -23.33 -1.99 32.25
CA LYS A 614 -23.18 -1.21 33.49
C LYS A 614 -23.91 0.14 33.43
N GLN A 615 -23.77 0.87 32.33
CA GLN A 615 -24.47 2.16 32.12
C GLN A 615 -26.00 2.00 32.14
N LEU A 616 -26.53 0.94 31.56
CA LEU A 616 -27.98 0.67 31.52
C LEU A 616 -28.53 0.05 32.82
N ALA A 617 -27.72 -0.71 33.55
CA ALA A 617 -28.11 -1.32 34.82
C ALA A 617 -28.33 -0.27 35.92
N GLY A 618 -27.48 0.76 35.96
CA GLY A 618 -27.53 1.81 36.97
C GLY A 618 -27.06 1.32 38.35
N PRO A 619 -27.29 2.11 39.42
CA PRO A 619 -26.76 1.81 40.76
C PRO A 619 -27.54 0.73 41.53
N ASP A 620 -28.77 0.41 41.10
CA ASP A 620 -29.69 -0.48 41.83
C ASP A 620 -29.55 -1.97 41.49
N ILE A 621 -28.65 -2.30 40.56
CA ILE A 621 -28.34 -3.65 40.08
C ILE A 621 -26.82 -3.84 40.12
N GLU A 622 -26.36 -4.81 40.89
CA GLU A 622 -24.95 -5.18 40.97
C GLU A 622 -24.52 -5.91 39.69
N ILE A 623 -23.43 -5.47 39.07
CA ILE A 623 -22.81 -6.15 37.93
C ILE A 623 -21.55 -6.85 38.41
N ILE A 624 -21.59 -8.18 38.45
CA ILE A 624 -20.44 -9.05 38.73
C ILE A 624 -19.92 -9.67 37.43
N THR A 625 -18.63 -9.94 37.35
CA THR A 625 -17.96 -10.29 36.08
C THR A 625 -16.97 -11.42 36.23
N ALA A 626 -16.83 -12.25 35.18
CA ALA A 626 -15.75 -13.21 35.05
C ALA A 626 -15.35 -13.35 33.57
N ILE A 627 -14.07 -13.61 33.30
CA ILE A 627 -13.61 -13.88 31.93
C ILE A 627 -14.17 -15.23 31.43
N GLY A 628 -14.22 -16.26 32.30
CA GLY A 628 -14.73 -17.60 31.98
C GLY A 628 -13.78 -18.45 31.12
N SER A 629 -13.31 -17.90 30.01
CA SER A 629 -12.38 -18.55 29.08
C SER A 629 -11.52 -17.50 28.35
N PRO A 630 -10.33 -17.86 27.84
CA PRO A 630 -9.75 -17.11 26.72
C PRO A 630 -10.68 -17.20 25.49
N ILE A 631 -10.46 -16.32 24.50
CA ILE A 631 -11.22 -16.37 23.24
C ILE A 631 -10.96 -17.66 22.45
N THR A 632 -9.72 -18.15 22.45
CA THR A 632 -9.32 -19.42 21.83
C THR A 632 -8.11 -20.01 22.56
N THR A 633 -7.90 -21.32 22.42
CA THR A 633 -6.67 -22.02 22.83
C THR A 633 -5.70 -22.25 21.67
N ARG A 634 -6.12 -21.98 20.43
CA ARG A 634 -5.27 -22.10 19.24
C ARG A 634 -4.18 -21.03 19.29
N ARG A 635 -2.93 -21.44 19.07
CA ARG A 635 -1.79 -20.53 18.92
C ARG A 635 -1.64 -20.19 17.45
N GLY A 636 -1.71 -18.91 17.12
CA GLY A 636 -1.75 -18.41 15.74
C GLY A 636 -3.14 -17.85 15.39
N GLY A 637 -3.12 -16.71 14.70
CA GLY A 637 -4.26 -15.88 14.30
C GLY A 637 -3.73 -14.64 13.57
N ALA A 638 -4.58 -13.65 13.29
CA ALA A 638 -4.14 -12.38 12.71
C ALA A 638 -3.04 -11.72 13.58
N GLY A 639 -1.81 -11.67 13.08
CA GLY A 639 -0.68 -11.05 13.81
C GLY A 639 -0.83 -9.53 14.01
N TRP A 640 -1.73 -8.89 13.26
CA TRP A 640 -2.10 -7.48 13.39
C TRP A 640 -3.30 -7.25 14.32
N SER A 641 -4.05 -8.30 14.71
CA SER A 641 -5.21 -8.18 15.60
C SER A 641 -4.81 -8.46 17.04
N GLU A 642 -4.79 -7.42 17.88
CA GLU A 642 -4.60 -7.58 19.32
C GLU A 642 -5.93 -7.76 20.07
N GLN A 643 -5.89 -8.53 21.15
CA GLN A 643 -7.02 -8.74 22.04
C GLN A 643 -6.72 -8.09 23.40
N ASP A 644 -7.32 -6.92 23.61
CA ASP A 644 -7.15 -6.08 24.81
C ASP A 644 -7.61 -6.75 26.11
N ASN A 645 -8.42 -7.81 26.02
CA ASN A 645 -8.90 -8.62 27.14
C ASN A 645 -8.30 -10.04 27.17
N SER A 646 -7.06 -10.21 26.69
CA SER A 646 -6.35 -11.50 26.71
C SER A 646 -5.97 -11.98 28.13
N THR A 647 -5.81 -13.29 28.32
CA THR A 647 -5.44 -13.88 29.61
C THR A 647 -4.53 -15.10 29.46
N THR A 648 -3.60 -15.26 30.40
CA THR A 648 -2.68 -16.41 30.50
C THR A 648 -3.03 -17.35 31.67
N ARG A 649 -4.13 -17.07 32.39
CA ARG A 649 -4.57 -17.86 33.55
C ARG A 649 -5.00 -19.28 33.14
N PRO A 650 -4.80 -20.29 34.00
CA PRO A 650 -5.28 -21.65 33.73
C PRO A 650 -6.78 -21.70 33.47
N ILE A 651 -7.19 -22.41 32.41
CA ILE A 651 -8.59 -22.57 32.01
C ILE A 651 -9.48 -23.10 33.16
N PRO A 652 -9.05 -24.07 34.00
CA PRO A 652 -9.85 -24.50 35.16
C PRO A 652 -10.15 -23.36 36.14
N GLU A 653 -9.18 -22.48 36.43
CA GLU A 653 -9.39 -21.35 37.35
C GLU A 653 -10.37 -20.32 36.78
N LEU A 654 -10.29 -20.03 35.48
CA LEU A 654 -11.21 -19.11 34.80
C LEU A 654 -12.65 -19.65 34.80
N LYS A 655 -12.79 -20.96 34.61
CA LYS A 655 -14.08 -21.66 34.63
C LYS A 655 -14.68 -21.68 36.05
N ASP A 656 -13.89 -22.06 37.05
CA ASP A 656 -14.35 -22.15 38.44
C ASP A 656 -14.74 -20.76 38.98
N GLU A 657 -14.01 -19.70 38.60
CA GLU A 657 -14.39 -18.31 38.88
C GLU A 657 -15.73 -17.95 38.22
N ALA A 658 -15.92 -18.25 36.93
CA ALA A 658 -17.16 -17.94 36.23
C ALA A 658 -18.37 -18.68 36.79
N VAL A 659 -18.21 -19.94 37.22
CA VAL A 659 -19.27 -20.68 37.93
C VAL A 659 -19.56 -20.00 39.28
N ALA A 660 -18.54 -19.66 40.08
CA ALA A 660 -18.70 -18.99 41.37
C ALA A 660 -19.22 -17.53 41.27
N VAL A 661 -19.18 -16.92 40.09
CA VAL A 661 -19.82 -15.64 39.75
C VAL A 661 -21.27 -15.88 39.32
N ALA A 662 -21.52 -16.86 38.44
CA ALA A 662 -22.86 -17.23 37.99
C ALA A 662 -23.79 -17.66 39.14
N GLU A 663 -23.29 -18.44 40.11
CA GLU A 663 -24.03 -18.90 41.30
C GLU A 663 -24.54 -17.76 42.21
N LYS A 664 -24.03 -16.53 42.04
CA LYS A 664 -24.41 -15.35 42.84
C LYS A 664 -25.39 -14.41 42.12
N ALA A 665 -25.74 -14.69 40.87
CA ALA A 665 -26.54 -13.77 40.04
C ALA A 665 -27.96 -14.28 39.79
N ASP A 666 -28.90 -13.34 39.64
CA ASP A 666 -30.28 -13.60 39.21
C ASP A 666 -30.38 -13.81 37.69
N LEU A 667 -29.37 -13.37 36.94
CA LEU A 667 -29.27 -13.41 35.49
C LEU A 667 -27.81 -13.56 35.06
N ILE A 668 -27.57 -14.39 34.05
CA ILE A 668 -26.26 -14.52 33.38
C ILE A 668 -26.40 -13.95 31.96
N ILE A 669 -25.50 -13.04 31.60
CA ILE A 669 -25.28 -12.57 30.23
C ILE A 669 -23.91 -13.09 29.80
N TYR A 670 -23.90 -14.05 28.87
CA TYR A 670 -22.65 -14.57 28.29
C TYR A 670 -22.30 -13.81 27.01
N VAL A 671 -21.02 -13.44 26.87
CA VAL A 671 -20.49 -12.66 25.73
C VAL A 671 -19.23 -13.34 25.19
N GLY A 672 -19.43 -14.19 24.18
CA GLY A 672 -18.37 -14.92 23.47
C GLY A 672 -18.45 -14.68 21.96
N GLY A 673 -18.07 -15.70 21.18
CA GLY A 673 -18.03 -15.65 19.72
C GLY A 673 -16.60 -15.82 19.19
N ILE A 674 -16.31 -15.13 18.09
CA ILE A 674 -14.99 -15.02 17.47
C ILE A 674 -14.62 -13.54 17.37
N THR A 675 -13.37 -13.25 16.99
CA THR A 675 -12.90 -11.90 16.68
C THR A 675 -12.01 -11.93 15.43
N ALA A 676 -11.57 -10.76 14.97
CA ALA A 676 -10.55 -10.60 13.93
C ALA A 676 -9.24 -11.39 14.15
N LEU A 677 -8.99 -11.91 15.36
CA LEU A 677 -7.87 -12.82 15.63
C LEU A 677 -8.14 -14.25 15.12
N GLN A 678 -9.39 -14.69 14.97
CA GLN A 678 -9.79 -16.01 14.48
C GLN A 678 -10.19 -16.02 13.01
N GLU A 679 -10.59 -14.89 12.44
CA GLU A 679 -10.89 -14.72 11.02
C GLU A 679 -10.34 -13.37 10.54
N GLY A 680 -9.57 -13.36 9.45
CA GLY A 680 -9.02 -12.13 8.89
C GLY A 680 -8.28 -12.36 7.58
N GLU A 681 -7.73 -11.29 7.01
CA GLU A 681 -6.93 -11.41 5.78
C GLU A 681 -5.71 -12.32 5.97
N GLY A 682 -5.48 -13.18 4.97
CA GLY A 682 -4.34 -14.09 4.91
C GLY A 682 -4.53 -15.45 5.59
N PHE A 683 -5.65 -15.70 6.28
CA PHE A 683 -5.94 -17.00 6.90
C PHE A 683 -7.45 -17.26 7.06
N ASP A 684 -7.86 -18.50 6.80
CA ASP A 684 -9.24 -18.95 6.99
C ASP A 684 -9.43 -19.73 8.29
N ARG A 685 -10.67 -19.80 8.77
CA ARG A 685 -11.07 -20.74 9.84
C ARG A 685 -11.00 -22.18 9.31
N THR A 686 -10.63 -23.15 10.14
CA THR A 686 -10.72 -24.58 9.76
C THR A 686 -12.09 -25.19 10.08
N GLU A 687 -12.83 -24.58 11.01
CA GLU A 687 -14.11 -25.02 11.53
C GLU A 687 -15.02 -23.80 11.73
N ILE A 688 -16.34 -24.01 11.67
CA ILE A 688 -17.34 -22.94 11.84
C ILE A 688 -17.92 -22.83 13.25
N GLU A 689 -17.68 -23.85 14.09
CA GLU A 689 -18.11 -23.91 15.49
C GLU A 689 -17.48 -22.79 16.34
N LEU A 690 -18.08 -22.52 17.51
CA LEU A 690 -17.45 -21.67 18.52
C LEU A 690 -16.10 -22.27 18.97
N PRO A 691 -15.09 -21.43 19.29
CA PRO A 691 -13.84 -21.93 19.86
C PRO A 691 -14.09 -22.75 21.13
N ALA A 692 -13.77 -24.05 21.11
CA ALA A 692 -14.20 -25.06 22.09
C ALA A 692 -13.74 -24.88 23.56
N VAL A 693 -13.14 -23.74 23.91
CA VAL A 693 -12.82 -23.31 25.27
C VAL A 693 -13.89 -22.41 25.88
N GLN A 694 -14.76 -21.85 25.04
CA GLN A 694 -15.95 -21.08 25.38
C GLN A 694 -17.13 -22.01 25.72
#